data_AF-A0A4Q2RD46-F1
#
_entry.id   AF-A0A4Q2RD46-F1
#
_cell.length_a   1.000
_cell.length_b   1.000
_cell.length_c   1.000
_cell.angle_alpha   90.00
_cell.angle_beta   90.00
_cell.angle_gamma   90.00
#
_symmetry.space_group_name_H-M   'P 1'
#
loop_
_entity.id
_entity.type
_entity.pdbx_description
1 polymer ?
#
loop_
_entity_poly.entity_id
_entity_poly.type
_entity_poly.pdbx_seq_one_letter_code
_entity_poly.pdbx_strand_id
1 'polypeptide(L)'
;MSGRYAVPGPAGSALAVSDGRPFDRCQPAGAASLRCGRLPNAWSAWMSRMGWWYGRRRAEAASGEASKYTPSVATTAVALPGSSDAQKDSSAGLPSGSSVSVTSTGSDATAAAALGLSTAAGPTGAGVKVGIISDSFDALGTAAADEADGALPTSVAVLSDNTGGRDEGRAMAEVAHGVAPGAGILFSAADGTVAGLAASIAGLQAAGCTVICDDVTFPLEPFFQMGDAAETAISTFTAAGGVYLTAASNAGPDSDDEAAFSGIAATLPGIGAVTAMNFGTAAAPRTAETLTLTAGRLTSIDLQWAQPWASIDGTGATYSLAVAVYDPSGQLVKSFADDAVGRDPVQAGSFTPSVSGAYTVSIYVDGGTDPGGTFKIVANNNAASAAAFAGATGSGSVFGHNMDPRAITVGAVDAADTPAYGGTPKSEPFGAEGPGEELFGDTGTPLASAKALAAVDVSGPDGLRTSLPGSDLNPFYGTSCATPAVAGVVALMKQANPSLDAGEIKTFLTASALPFGTAAQSGAGLVQAPGALALARGSNAGLTGDLFGDGRSAVLWQAGAGGSLAASELTAGGTTRLQTVSGPAGKGWTAVATGDFSGVPGQSGILWRNADGRLATQDTAGGTAGVSVTAQTALGNPGTAWSVAGVGDFAGDGTSDIVIDDAKTGQAAIVSPGANGADTRTALAGPGAGWTVAGVGDIGGDGRSDILWTDPSGDLAAWIMDGTSVASELQLSGTPGAGWSVVGVGDLTGDAKADVLLQNVATGALDLLAMTGAGVTSQTNLTGGPGAGWTAVGVGEFDGSGRDGILFADAATGGATVAAVSHGGIVHQHAITSPGAGYTPSVA
;
A
#
# COMPACT_ATOMS: atom_id res chain seq x y z
N MET A 1 -3.53 -67.87 11.62
CA MET A 1 -2.63 -68.41 10.58
C MET A 1 -1.65 -67.28 10.25
N SER A 2 -0.43 -67.24 10.81
CA SER A 2 0.81 -67.94 10.35
C SER A 2 1.29 -67.47 8.97
N GLY A 3 2.45 -66.80 8.80
CA GLY A 3 3.42 -66.35 9.81
C GLY A 3 4.62 -65.55 9.23
N ARG A 4 5.54 -65.17 10.13
CA ARG A 4 7.02 -65.00 10.04
C ARG A 4 7.66 -64.96 8.63
N TYR A 5 8.56 -64.04 8.29
CA TYR A 5 9.86 -63.70 8.94
C TYR A 5 10.35 -62.32 8.43
N ALA A 6 11.31 -61.57 9.01
CA ALA A 6 12.17 -61.68 10.21
C ALA A 6 12.59 -60.25 10.70
N VAL A 7 13.59 -60.16 11.59
CA VAL A 7 14.36 -58.94 11.97
C VAL A 7 15.85 -59.34 12.01
N PRO A 8 16.83 -58.40 11.99
CA PRO A 8 17.34 -57.89 13.28
C PRO A 8 17.67 -56.38 13.30
N GLY A 9 17.34 -55.72 14.42
CA GLY A 9 18.04 -54.50 14.88
C GLY A 9 19.31 -54.89 15.66
N PRO A 10 19.74 -54.17 16.72
CA PRO A 10 19.19 -52.97 17.38
C PRO A 10 20.24 -51.82 17.35
N ALA A 11 20.30 -50.77 18.19
CA ALA A 11 19.52 -50.24 19.32
C ALA A 11 19.62 -48.69 19.20
N GLY A 12 18.73 -47.83 19.70
CA GLY A 12 18.09 -47.76 21.01
C GLY A 12 18.48 -46.39 21.62
N SER A 13 17.55 -45.42 21.72
CA SER A 13 16.62 -45.22 22.84
C SER A 13 17.29 -44.73 24.14
N ALA A 14 16.78 -43.80 24.93
CA ALA A 14 15.72 -42.79 24.78
C ALA A 14 15.73 -41.89 26.05
N LEU A 15 15.07 -40.72 26.00
CA LEU A 15 14.37 -40.04 27.12
C LEU A 15 14.93 -40.09 28.56
N ALA A 16 15.21 -38.92 29.13
CA ALA A 16 14.86 -38.62 30.53
C ALA A 16 14.65 -37.10 30.75
N VAL A 17 13.67 -36.77 31.59
CA VAL A 17 13.35 -35.43 32.10
C VAL A 17 13.80 -35.35 33.57
N SER A 18 14.36 -34.22 34.02
CA SER A 18 14.31 -33.81 35.43
C SER A 18 14.75 -32.36 35.66
N ASP A 19 13.83 -31.55 36.22
CA ASP A 19 13.98 -30.58 37.33
C ASP A 19 15.27 -29.74 37.54
N GLY A 20 15.07 -28.48 37.98
CA GLY A 20 15.38 -28.30 39.41
C GLY A 20 16.01 -27.03 40.00
N ARG A 21 16.28 -25.93 39.27
CA ARG A 21 16.72 -24.62 39.86
C ARG A 21 18.09 -24.65 40.62
N PRO A 22 18.49 -23.61 41.39
CA PRO A 22 19.30 -22.48 40.91
C PRO A 22 20.61 -22.24 41.71
N PHE A 23 21.47 -21.29 41.31
CA PHE A 23 22.07 -20.21 42.14
C PHE A 23 23.29 -19.49 41.50
N ASP A 24 23.24 -18.16 41.56
CA ASP A 24 24.30 -17.12 41.69
C ASP A 24 25.71 -17.17 41.05
N ARG A 25 25.96 -16.07 40.30
CA ARG A 25 27.13 -15.14 40.33
C ARG A 25 28.55 -15.69 40.60
N CYS A 26 29.42 -15.51 39.59
CA CYS A 26 30.69 -14.76 39.75
C CYS A 26 31.24 -14.25 38.39
N GLN A 27 31.65 -12.98 38.35
CA GLN A 27 32.58 -12.39 37.37
C GLN A 27 33.98 -12.24 38.05
N PRO A 28 35.03 -11.73 37.37
CA PRO A 28 35.56 -12.12 36.06
C PRO A 28 37.09 -12.37 36.13
N ALA A 29 37.71 -12.99 35.11
CA ALA A 29 39.18 -12.97 34.96
C ALA A 29 39.65 -13.24 33.53
N GLY A 30 40.76 -12.61 33.12
CA GLY A 30 41.64 -13.13 32.06
C GLY A 30 41.65 -12.37 30.73
N ALA A 31 42.14 -11.12 30.73
CA ALA A 31 42.55 -10.47 29.47
C ALA A 31 43.82 -11.15 28.90
N ALA A 32 43.78 -11.57 27.65
CA ALA A 32 44.95 -12.03 26.89
C ALA A 32 45.07 -11.21 25.60
N SER A 33 46.01 -10.27 25.57
CA SER A 33 46.24 -9.40 24.43
C SER A 33 47.00 -10.11 23.31
N LEU A 34 46.35 -10.35 22.17
CA LEU A 34 47.03 -10.64 20.91
C LEU A 34 47.12 -9.35 20.08
N ARG A 35 48.35 -8.90 19.82
CA ARG A 35 48.61 -7.75 18.95
C ARG A 35 48.54 -8.21 17.49
N CYS A 36 47.47 -7.86 16.78
CA CYS A 36 47.50 -7.89 15.31
C CYS A 36 48.29 -6.69 14.77
N GLY A 37 49.08 -6.93 13.72
CA GLY A 37 49.87 -5.92 13.06
C GLY A 37 49.00 -4.92 12.31
N ARG A 38 49.37 -3.64 12.38
CA ARG A 38 48.66 -2.54 11.71
C ARG A 38 49.06 -2.51 10.23
N LEU A 39 48.22 -3.07 9.35
CA LEU A 39 48.31 -2.79 7.92
C LEU A 39 47.81 -1.35 7.63
N PRO A 40 48.34 -0.65 6.61
CA PRO A 40 47.89 0.71 6.30
C PRO A 40 46.62 0.67 5.45
N ASN A 41 45.47 0.95 6.07
CA ASN A 41 44.18 0.95 5.38
C ASN A 41 44.07 2.16 4.42
N ALA A 42 44.37 1.95 3.14
CA ALA A 42 44.04 2.91 2.07
C ALA A 42 42.50 3.03 1.87
N TRP A 43 41.75 2.01 2.28
CA TRP A 43 40.31 1.87 2.04
C TRP A 43 39.44 2.82 2.89
N SER A 44 39.80 3.04 4.16
CA SER A 44 39.10 4.01 5.02
C SER A 44 39.24 5.46 4.53
N ALA A 45 40.33 5.78 3.82
CA ALA A 45 40.54 7.11 3.22
C ALA A 45 39.76 7.29 1.89
N TRP A 46 39.27 6.21 1.29
CA TRP A 46 38.39 6.21 0.13
C TRP A 46 36.94 6.48 0.57
N MET A 47 36.43 5.71 1.54
CA MET A 47 35.09 5.92 2.13
C MET A 47 34.94 7.29 2.80
N SER A 48 35.97 7.81 3.49
CA SER A 48 35.96 9.18 4.07
C SER A 48 35.84 10.31 3.03
N ARG A 49 35.94 10.00 1.73
CA ARG A 49 35.72 10.95 0.63
C ARG A 49 34.39 10.71 -0.10
N MET A 50 33.76 9.56 0.11
CA MET A 50 32.41 9.23 -0.34
C MET A 50 31.40 9.65 0.72
N GLY A 51 31.24 10.97 0.91
CA GLY A 51 30.04 11.50 1.55
C GLY A 51 28.89 11.39 0.55
N TRP A 52 28.14 10.28 0.62
CA TRP A 52 26.91 10.10 -0.14
C TRP A 52 25.81 10.96 0.50
N TRP A 53 25.20 11.82 -0.32
CA TRP A 53 24.20 12.85 0.03
C TRP A 53 24.68 13.79 1.18
N TYR A 54 25.11 15.04 0.93
CA TYR A 54 24.34 16.04 0.18
C TYR A 54 25.18 17.14 -0.49
N GLY A 55 24.51 17.99 -1.28
CA GLY A 55 25.13 19.02 -2.12
C GLY A 55 25.86 20.14 -1.35
N ARG A 56 27.20 20.09 -1.31
CA ARG A 56 28.01 21.22 -0.84
C ARG A 56 27.96 22.40 -1.83
N ARG A 57 27.16 23.43 -1.54
CA ARG A 57 27.48 24.79 -1.99
C ARG A 57 28.44 25.43 -0.98
N ARG A 58 29.70 25.64 -1.38
CA ARG A 58 30.57 26.58 -0.64
C ARG A 58 30.04 27.99 -0.86
N ALA A 59 29.56 28.63 0.20
CA ALA A 59 29.40 30.08 0.20
C ALA A 59 30.79 30.72 0.19
N GLU A 60 31.17 31.39 -0.90
CA GLU A 60 32.35 32.24 -0.92
C GLU A 60 32.08 33.52 -0.13
N ALA A 61 32.78 33.69 0.98
CA ALA A 61 32.62 34.84 1.86
C ALA A 61 33.24 36.10 1.22
N ALA A 62 32.40 36.96 0.65
CA ALA A 62 32.78 38.34 0.33
C ALA A 62 32.81 39.18 1.60
N SER A 63 33.99 39.61 2.02
CA SER A 63 34.20 40.52 3.16
C SER A 63 33.76 41.95 2.83
N GLY A 64 32.89 42.56 3.66
CA GLY A 64 32.46 43.95 3.45
C GLY A 64 31.66 44.56 4.61
N GLU A 65 32.38 45.11 5.59
CA GLU A 65 32.04 46.16 6.57
C GLU A 65 30.59 46.39 7.08
N ALA A 66 30.46 46.51 8.40
CA ALA A 66 29.21 46.82 9.09
C ALA A 66 28.97 48.34 9.26
N SER A 67 27.74 48.81 9.04
CA SER A 67 27.26 50.04 9.72
C SER A 67 25.73 50.14 9.92
N LYS A 68 25.39 50.54 11.14
CA LYS A 68 24.09 50.93 11.73
C LYS A 68 23.19 51.78 10.80
N TYR A 69 21.87 51.57 10.80
CA TYR A 69 20.88 52.45 11.47
C TYR A 69 19.41 51.95 11.33
N THR A 70 18.55 52.38 12.25
CA THR A 70 17.09 52.14 12.30
C THR A 70 16.28 53.07 11.38
N PRO A 71 15.00 52.75 11.05
CA PRO A 71 14.32 53.30 9.88
C PRO A 71 13.59 54.64 10.10
N SER A 72 13.37 55.37 9.01
CA SER A 72 12.36 56.44 8.94
C SER A 72 11.65 56.45 7.57
N VAL A 73 10.33 56.61 7.60
CA VAL A 73 9.47 56.61 6.41
C VAL A 73 9.35 58.04 5.87
N ALA A 74 9.52 58.24 4.56
CA ALA A 74 9.01 59.41 3.85
C ALA A 74 8.68 59.05 2.39
N THR A 75 7.40 59.13 2.03
CA THR A 75 6.87 58.84 0.70
C THR A 75 6.92 60.05 -0.22
N THR A 76 7.45 59.90 -1.44
CA THR A 76 7.00 60.70 -2.60
C THR A 76 7.00 59.81 -3.84
N ALA A 77 5.83 59.55 -4.41
CA ALA A 77 5.68 58.70 -5.60
C ALA A 77 5.60 59.53 -6.89
N VAL A 78 6.23 59.04 -7.95
CA VAL A 78 5.98 59.45 -9.35
C VAL A 78 5.85 58.15 -10.16
N ALA A 79 4.67 57.91 -10.76
CA ALA A 79 4.41 56.79 -11.67
C ALA A 79 4.89 57.15 -13.09
N LEU A 80 5.29 56.25 -13.98
CA LEU A 80 4.60 55.08 -14.61
C LEU A 80 5.67 54.26 -15.40
N PRO A 81 5.35 53.13 -16.08
CA PRO A 81 4.54 51.95 -15.71
C PRO A 81 5.20 50.59 -16.09
N GLY A 82 4.67 49.46 -15.62
CA GLY A 82 4.82 48.15 -16.30
C GLY A 82 5.13 46.93 -15.41
N SER A 83 4.27 45.90 -15.50
CA SER A 83 4.34 44.56 -14.87
C SER A 83 4.58 44.51 -13.36
N SER A 84 3.53 44.17 -12.62
CA SER A 84 3.51 44.05 -11.16
C SER A 84 3.43 42.59 -10.68
N ASP A 85 4.53 42.09 -10.12
CA ASP A 85 4.45 41.33 -8.88
C ASP A 85 4.36 42.31 -7.72
N ALA A 86 3.43 42.10 -6.79
CA ALA A 86 3.45 42.76 -5.47
C ALA A 86 2.59 42.00 -4.46
N GLN A 87 3.26 41.37 -3.49
CA GLN A 87 2.67 41.08 -2.19
C GLN A 87 2.05 42.34 -1.58
N LYS A 88 0.98 42.19 -0.80
CA LYS A 88 0.51 43.20 0.14
C LYS A 88 0.44 42.62 1.55
N ASP A 89 1.44 42.99 2.35
CA ASP A 89 1.31 43.03 3.81
C ASP A 89 0.36 44.17 4.21
N SER A 90 -0.49 43.94 5.20
CA SER A 90 -1.19 45.00 5.93
C SER A 90 -1.54 44.55 7.35
N SER A 91 -0.62 44.80 8.28
CA SER A 91 -0.84 44.60 9.71
C SER A 91 -1.81 45.62 10.31
N ALA A 92 -2.96 45.13 10.81
CA ALA A 92 -3.83 45.83 11.75
C ALA A 92 -4.57 44.78 12.60
N GLY A 93 -4.33 44.76 13.91
CA GLY A 93 -4.69 43.61 14.76
C GLY A 93 -6.15 43.59 15.24
N LEU A 94 -6.65 42.37 15.49
CA LEU A 94 -7.63 41.92 16.51
C LEU A 94 -7.77 40.35 16.37
N PRO A 95 -8.61 39.61 17.13
CA PRO A 95 -8.15 38.55 18.03
C PRO A 95 -8.27 37.10 17.50
N SER A 96 -7.77 36.15 18.31
CA SER A 96 -7.90 34.68 18.20
C SER A 96 -9.26 34.18 17.65
N GLY A 97 -9.21 33.38 16.57
CA GLY A 97 -10.35 32.63 16.02
C GLY A 97 -10.14 32.20 14.57
N SER A 98 -10.47 30.95 14.24
CA SER A 98 -10.20 30.30 12.94
C SER A 98 -11.02 30.84 11.76
N SER A 99 -10.41 30.97 10.58
CA SER A 99 -11.02 30.59 9.28
C SER A 99 -10.05 30.68 8.10
N VAL A 100 -10.15 29.71 7.18
CA VAL A 100 -9.43 29.58 5.90
C VAL A 100 -9.64 30.78 4.96
N SER A 101 -8.62 31.12 4.16
CA SER A 101 -8.76 31.94 2.94
C SER A 101 -8.06 31.28 1.75
N VAL A 102 -8.82 30.75 0.80
CA VAL A 102 -8.28 30.12 -0.41
C VAL A 102 -7.86 31.17 -1.44
N THR A 103 -6.60 31.14 -1.86
CA THR A 103 -6.16 31.57 -3.18
C THR A 103 -5.20 30.53 -3.74
N SER A 104 -5.52 29.99 -4.92
CA SER A 104 -4.90 28.78 -5.46
C SER A 104 -3.47 29.00 -6.01
N THR A 105 -2.47 28.59 -5.24
CA THR A 105 -1.19 28.05 -5.71
C THR A 105 -0.83 26.88 -4.79
N GLY A 106 -0.76 25.66 -5.34
CA GLY A 106 -0.75 24.40 -4.60
C GLY A 106 0.39 24.29 -3.59
N SER A 107 0.11 24.67 -2.34
CA SER A 107 1.08 24.58 -1.25
C SER A 107 0.43 24.37 0.12
N ASP A 108 -0.87 24.63 0.31
CA ASP A 108 -1.58 24.34 1.56
C ASP A 108 -2.19 22.91 1.57
N ALA A 109 -1.54 21.98 0.86
CA ALA A 109 -1.96 20.59 0.78
C ALA A 109 -1.47 19.78 1.99
N THR A 110 -2.30 18.86 2.49
CA THR A 110 -1.94 17.95 3.59
C THR A 110 -2.05 16.50 3.13
N ALA A 111 -1.16 15.65 3.64
CA ALA A 111 -1.11 14.22 3.32
C ALA A 111 -2.48 13.55 3.52
N ALA A 112 -3.10 13.82 4.67
CA ALA A 112 -4.41 13.29 5.03
C ALA A 112 -5.49 13.65 4.02
N ALA A 113 -5.59 14.92 3.62
CA ALA A 113 -6.61 15.36 2.65
C ALA A 113 -6.36 14.76 1.25
N ALA A 114 -5.11 14.72 0.79
CA ALA A 114 -4.74 14.12 -0.50
C ALA A 114 -5.06 12.60 -0.57
N LEU A 115 -5.07 11.92 0.58
CA LEU A 115 -5.48 10.51 0.76
C LEU A 115 -6.98 10.31 1.04
N GLY A 116 -7.79 11.38 1.01
CA GLY A 116 -9.24 11.34 1.23
C GLY A 116 -9.68 11.32 2.70
N LEU A 117 -8.80 11.60 3.66
CA LEU A 117 -9.15 11.66 5.09
C LEU A 117 -9.71 13.04 5.47
N SER A 118 -10.69 13.04 6.38
CA SER A 118 -11.26 14.25 7.00
C SER A 118 -10.77 14.43 8.45
N THR A 119 -10.76 15.66 8.94
CA THR A 119 -10.18 16.04 10.24
C THR A 119 -11.05 15.70 11.47
N ALA A 120 -12.03 14.79 11.34
CA ALA A 120 -12.99 14.46 12.39
C ALA A 120 -12.92 12.97 12.79
N ALA A 121 -12.69 12.72 14.09
CA ALA A 121 -13.03 11.50 14.85
C ALA A 121 -12.68 10.11 14.28
N GLY A 122 -11.77 10.02 13.30
CA GLY A 122 -11.25 8.77 12.75
C GLY A 122 -10.24 8.05 13.65
N PRO A 123 -9.71 6.88 13.20
CA PRO A 123 -8.51 6.32 13.81
C PRO A 123 -7.35 7.30 13.65
N THR A 124 -6.41 7.26 14.58
CA THR A 124 -5.26 8.17 14.63
C THR A 124 -3.93 7.44 14.51
N GLY A 125 -3.92 6.10 14.44
CA GLY A 125 -2.73 5.28 14.59
C GLY A 125 -2.36 4.98 16.06
N ALA A 126 -3.22 5.35 17.02
CA ALA A 126 -2.95 5.14 18.44
C ALA A 126 -2.69 3.67 18.78
N GLY A 127 -1.57 3.42 19.47
CA GLY A 127 -1.09 2.08 19.81
C GLY A 127 -0.17 1.44 18.74
N VAL A 128 -0.06 2.04 17.56
CA VAL A 128 0.88 1.64 16.50
C VAL A 128 2.17 2.47 16.61
N LYS A 129 3.29 1.85 16.22
CA LYS A 129 4.60 2.49 16.12
C LYS A 129 5.11 2.43 14.68
N VAL A 130 5.43 3.60 14.13
CA VAL A 130 6.00 3.78 12.79
C VAL A 130 7.49 4.11 12.95
N GLY A 131 8.35 3.28 12.38
CA GLY A 131 9.77 3.55 12.25
C GLY A 131 10.08 4.24 10.92
N ILE A 132 10.78 5.36 10.95
CA ILE A 132 11.29 6.07 9.78
C ILE A 132 12.78 5.77 9.64
N ILE A 133 13.21 5.35 8.45
CA ILE A 133 14.62 5.20 8.07
C ILE A 133 14.93 6.18 6.95
N SER A 134 15.85 7.11 7.20
CA SER A 134 16.26 8.12 6.21
C SER A 134 17.63 8.67 6.58
N ASP A 135 17.94 9.91 6.17
CA ASP A 135 19.27 10.50 6.32
C ASP A 135 19.60 10.95 7.75
N SER A 136 18.68 11.66 8.41
CA SER A 136 18.85 12.40 9.66
C SER A 136 17.51 12.92 10.21
N PHE A 137 17.50 13.39 11.46
CA PHE A 137 16.31 13.88 12.14
C PHE A 137 16.46 15.24 12.85
N ASP A 138 17.54 15.48 13.60
CA ASP A 138 17.77 16.77 14.27
C ASP A 138 19.18 17.34 14.04
N ALA A 139 19.73 17.14 12.84
CA ALA A 139 20.98 17.74 12.40
C ALA A 139 20.92 19.28 12.37
N LEU A 140 19.75 19.87 12.14
CA LEU A 140 19.52 21.32 12.21
C LEU A 140 19.25 21.83 13.64
N GLY A 141 18.97 20.94 14.61
CA GLY A 141 18.74 21.29 16.02
C GLY A 141 17.43 22.05 16.27
N THR A 142 16.38 21.74 15.51
CA THR A 142 15.07 22.41 15.59
C THR A 142 13.87 21.48 15.86
N ALA A 143 14.05 20.16 15.95
CA ALA A 143 12.94 19.20 16.13
C ALA A 143 12.06 19.50 17.36
N ALA A 144 12.66 20.02 18.44
CA ALA A 144 11.92 20.40 19.65
C ALA A 144 10.97 21.61 19.47
N ALA A 145 11.06 22.35 18.36
CA ALA A 145 10.07 23.37 17.99
C ALA A 145 8.84 22.70 17.36
N ASP A 146 9.06 21.74 16.48
CA ASP A 146 8.02 21.00 15.76
C ASP A 146 7.24 20.04 16.70
N GLU A 147 7.91 19.50 17.73
CA GLU A 147 7.24 18.79 18.84
C GLU A 147 6.37 19.74 19.71
N ALA A 148 6.64 21.05 19.68
CA ALA A 148 5.97 22.06 20.50
C ALA A 148 4.84 22.80 19.76
N ASP A 149 4.88 22.88 18.43
CA ASP A 149 3.77 23.37 17.60
C ASP A 149 2.81 22.26 17.13
N GLY A 150 3.25 21.00 17.18
CA GLY A 150 2.45 19.82 16.88
C GLY A 150 2.61 19.27 15.46
N ALA A 151 3.63 19.71 14.71
CA ALA A 151 4.03 19.03 13.47
C ALA A 151 4.67 17.65 13.73
N LEU A 152 5.25 17.45 14.92
CA LEU A 152 5.72 16.15 15.43
C LEU A 152 4.95 15.72 16.70
N PRO A 153 4.88 14.41 17.00
CA PRO A 153 4.37 13.96 18.30
C PRO A 153 5.30 14.45 19.42
N THR A 154 4.76 14.65 20.63
CA THR A 154 5.47 15.22 21.80
C THR A 154 6.72 14.47 22.31
N SER A 155 7.11 13.38 21.65
CA SER A 155 8.39 12.70 21.84
C SER A 155 8.65 11.74 20.68
N VAL A 156 9.66 12.01 19.85
CA VAL A 156 10.17 11.04 18.87
C VAL A 156 11.35 10.26 19.44
N ALA A 157 11.35 8.93 19.30
CA ALA A 157 12.48 8.11 19.76
C ALA A 157 13.51 7.91 18.63
N VAL A 158 14.61 8.64 18.73
CA VAL A 158 15.75 8.57 17.81
C VAL A 158 16.73 7.48 18.26
N LEU A 159 16.91 6.44 17.45
CA LEU A 159 17.86 5.34 17.69
C LEU A 159 19.27 5.65 17.18
N SER A 160 19.34 6.35 16.04
CA SER A 160 20.57 6.77 15.37
C SER A 160 20.27 8.04 14.56
N ASP A 161 21.19 9.00 14.53
CA ASP A 161 21.05 10.24 13.77
C ASP A 161 22.39 10.66 13.14
N ASN A 162 22.31 11.25 11.95
CA ASN A 162 23.44 11.77 11.20
C ASN A 162 23.52 13.29 11.36
N THR A 163 24.42 13.75 12.23
CA THR A 163 24.64 15.18 12.52
C THR A 163 25.11 16.04 11.33
N GLY A 164 25.27 15.44 10.14
CA GLY A 164 25.60 16.15 8.89
C GLY A 164 24.50 16.12 7.82
N GLY A 165 23.32 15.58 8.14
CA GLY A 165 22.17 15.51 7.24
C GLY A 165 21.34 16.80 7.19
N ARG A 166 20.10 16.69 6.69
CA ARG A 166 19.20 17.83 6.40
C ARG A 166 17.83 17.73 7.05
N ASP A 167 17.62 16.68 7.82
CA ASP A 167 16.38 16.30 8.48
C ASP A 167 15.27 15.90 7.50
N GLU A 168 15.63 15.19 6.41
CA GLU A 168 14.68 14.53 5.50
C GLU A 168 13.87 13.47 6.25
N GLY A 169 14.51 12.73 7.16
CA GLY A 169 13.81 11.83 8.09
C GLY A 169 12.85 12.53 9.06
N ARG A 170 13.05 13.82 9.36
CA ARG A 170 12.08 14.62 10.12
C ARG A 170 10.91 15.08 9.24
N ALA A 171 11.17 15.51 8.00
CA ALA A 171 10.11 15.76 7.03
C ALA A 171 9.22 14.52 6.82
N MET A 172 9.82 13.34 6.69
CA MET A 172 9.08 12.07 6.64
C MET A 172 8.28 11.79 7.92
N ALA A 173 8.85 12.06 9.09
CA ALA A 173 8.16 11.91 10.38
C ALA A 173 6.95 12.83 10.52
N GLU A 174 7.05 14.10 10.09
CA GLU A 174 5.93 15.04 10.05
C GLU A 174 4.82 14.57 9.10
N VAL A 175 5.18 14.08 7.90
CA VAL A 175 4.20 13.56 6.93
C VAL A 175 3.46 12.34 7.50
N ALA A 176 4.18 11.39 8.10
CA ALA A 176 3.56 10.23 8.75
C ALA A 176 2.66 10.64 9.93
N HIS A 177 3.10 11.61 10.75
CA HIS A 177 2.32 12.14 11.86
C HIS A 177 1.06 12.89 11.38
N GLY A 178 1.14 13.63 10.28
CA GLY A 178 0.02 14.34 9.66
C GLY A 178 -1.10 13.41 9.16
N VAL A 179 -0.78 12.16 8.81
CA VAL A 179 -1.77 11.12 8.47
C VAL A 179 -2.22 10.33 9.71
N ALA A 180 -1.28 10.01 10.61
CA ALA A 180 -1.52 9.20 11.80
C ALA A 180 -1.05 9.91 13.10
N PRO A 181 -1.78 10.94 13.58
CA PRO A 181 -1.33 11.81 14.67
C PRO A 181 -1.29 11.16 16.06
N GLY A 182 -1.83 9.96 16.21
CA GLY A 182 -1.75 9.14 17.42
C GLY A 182 -0.69 8.04 17.36
N ALA A 183 -0.05 7.81 16.21
CA ALA A 183 1.03 6.83 16.08
C ALA A 183 2.29 7.32 16.81
N GLY A 184 3.00 6.38 17.46
CA GLY A 184 4.34 6.66 17.98
C GLY A 184 5.36 6.66 16.86
N ILE A 185 6.07 7.77 16.67
CA ILE A 185 7.14 7.87 15.65
C ILE A 185 8.50 7.54 16.27
N LEU A 186 9.29 6.76 15.54
CA LEU A 186 10.67 6.41 15.86
C LEU A 186 11.54 6.65 14.63
N PHE A 187 12.80 7.01 14.82
CA PHE A 187 13.74 7.29 13.72
C PHE A 187 15.04 6.51 13.86
N SER A 188 15.62 6.06 12.75
CA SER A 188 17.00 5.57 12.66
C SER A 188 17.64 5.98 11.35
N ALA A 189 18.77 6.68 11.39
CA ALA A 189 19.54 6.98 10.19
C ALA A 189 20.05 5.68 9.53
N ALA A 190 19.92 5.57 8.20
CA ALA A 190 20.26 4.36 7.41
C ALA A 190 21.77 4.00 7.38
N ASP A 191 22.62 4.80 8.02
CA ASP A 191 24.10 4.78 8.08
C ASP A 191 24.90 4.82 6.76
N GLY A 192 24.24 4.63 5.62
CA GLY A 192 24.85 4.67 4.29
C GLY A 192 25.29 3.30 3.77
N THR A 193 24.89 2.20 4.40
CA THR A 193 25.20 0.83 3.96
C THR A 193 23.99 -0.11 4.05
N VAL A 194 23.94 -1.13 3.19
CA VAL A 194 22.93 -2.22 3.22
C VAL A 194 22.90 -2.91 4.59
N ALA A 195 24.07 -3.18 5.19
CA ALA A 195 24.17 -3.76 6.52
C ALA A 195 23.63 -2.81 7.62
N GLY A 196 23.70 -1.51 7.40
CA GLY A 196 23.18 -0.45 8.26
C GLY A 196 21.67 -0.24 8.17
N LEU A 197 21.13 -0.35 6.95
CA LEU A 197 19.69 -0.49 6.73
C LEU A 197 19.16 -1.70 7.50
N ALA A 198 19.77 -2.87 7.31
CA ALA A 198 19.42 -4.09 8.04
C ALA A 198 19.50 -3.92 9.58
N ALA A 199 20.53 -3.22 10.08
CA ALA A 199 20.65 -2.90 11.50
C ALA A 199 19.58 -1.92 12.00
N SER A 200 19.19 -0.94 11.18
CA SER A 200 18.14 0.03 11.48
C SER A 200 16.76 -0.64 11.53
N ILE A 201 16.46 -1.53 10.57
CA ILE A 201 15.24 -2.35 10.56
C ILE A 201 15.16 -3.19 11.84
N ALA A 202 16.23 -3.92 12.18
CA ALA A 202 16.29 -4.73 13.39
C ALA A 202 16.19 -3.90 14.68
N GLY A 203 16.78 -2.69 14.70
CA GLY A 203 16.70 -1.76 15.83
C GLY A 203 15.28 -1.22 16.05
N LEU A 204 14.60 -0.80 14.98
CA LEU A 204 13.21 -0.32 15.02
C LEU A 204 12.24 -1.46 15.38
N GLN A 205 12.43 -2.66 14.83
CA GLN A 205 11.68 -3.86 15.25
C GLN A 205 11.88 -4.15 16.75
N ALA A 206 13.11 -4.09 17.26
CA ALA A 206 13.40 -4.29 18.68
C ALA A 206 12.83 -3.18 19.58
N ALA A 207 12.69 -1.95 19.07
CA ALA A 207 11.98 -0.85 19.72
C ALA A 207 10.44 -1.00 19.66
N GLY A 208 9.93 -2.01 18.96
CA GLY A 208 8.52 -2.36 18.87
C GLY A 208 7.76 -1.66 17.75
N CYS A 209 8.42 -1.18 16.70
CA CYS A 209 7.74 -0.76 15.47
C CYS A 209 6.98 -1.95 14.87
N THR A 210 5.77 -1.69 14.37
CA THR A 210 4.97 -2.65 13.59
C THR A 210 4.73 -2.18 12.16
N VAL A 211 5.10 -0.92 11.87
CA VAL A 211 5.24 -0.34 10.54
C VAL A 211 6.65 0.24 10.47
N ILE A 212 7.38 0.01 9.38
CA ILE A 212 8.65 0.69 9.09
C ILE A 212 8.56 1.21 7.65
N CYS A 213 9.00 2.44 7.41
CA CYS A 213 9.26 2.92 6.06
C CYS A 213 10.65 3.51 5.90
N ASP A 214 11.20 3.37 4.69
CA ASP A 214 12.44 4.00 4.27
C ASP A 214 12.26 4.84 2.98
N ASP A 215 13.26 5.68 2.70
CA ASP A 215 13.41 6.37 1.41
C ASP A 215 14.76 6.16 0.71
N VAL A 216 15.44 5.04 1.01
CA VAL A 216 16.82 4.79 0.56
C VAL A 216 16.88 3.84 -0.63
N THR A 217 17.93 3.96 -1.43
CA THR A 217 18.29 3.02 -2.49
C THR A 217 19.82 2.91 -2.48
N PHE A 218 20.40 1.70 -2.39
CA PHE A 218 21.86 1.56 -2.40
C PHE A 218 22.38 1.07 -3.76
N PRO A 219 23.22 1.85 -4.46
CA PRO A 219 23.93 1.47 -5.69
C PRO A 219 24.68 0.12 -5.72
N LEU A 220 24.82 -0.54 -4.57
CA LEU A 220 25.53 -1.80 -4.38
C LEU A 220 24.61 -2.94 -3.94
N GLU A 221 23.30 -2.80 -4.17
CA GLU A 221 22.34 -3.91 -4.10
C GLU A 221 22.20 -4.56 -5.48
N PRO A 222 21.95 -5.88 -5.58
CA PRO A 222 21.89 -6.55 -6.87
C PRO A 222 20.63 -6.19 -7.66
N PHE A 223 20.76 -6.12 -8.98
CA PHE A 223 19.63 -5.95 -9.90
C PHE A 223 18.93 -7.28 -10.23
N PHE A 224 19.68 -8.39 -10.20
CA PHE A 224 19.27 -9.68 -10.77
C PHE A 224 19.19 -10.85 -9.77
N GLN A 225 19.42 -10.59 -8.48
CA GLN A 225 19.53 -11.59 -7.41
C GLN A 225 19.05 -10.97 -6.09
N MET A 226 18.31 -11.73 -5.29
CA MET A 226 17.94 -11.35 -3.92
C MET A 226 18.82 -12.11 -2.89
N GLY A 227 18.57 -11.96 -1.60
CA GLY A 227 19.26 -12.65 -0.50
C GLY A 227 20.22 -11.78 0.30
N ASP A 228 20.14 -10.44 0.19
CA ASP A 228 21.05 -9.55 0.90
C ASP A 228 20.68 -9.33 2.39
N ALA A 229 21.46 -8.50 3.09
CA ALA A 229 21.24 -8.24 4.51
C ALA A 229 19.96 -7.41 4.78
N ALA A 230 19.61 -6.46 3.93
CA ALA A 230 18.41 -5.64 4.07
C ALA A 230 17.15 -6.47 3.83
N GLU A 231 17.11 -7.24 2.74
CA GLU A 231 16.03 -8.16 2.39
C GLU A 231 15.85 -9.27 3.44
N THR A 232 16.95 -9.76 4.03
CA THR A 232 16.89 -10.68 5.17
C THR A 232 16.25 -10.03 6.40
N ALA A 233 16.52 -8.75 6.65
CA ALA A 233 15.89 -7.99 7.74
C ALA A 233 14.41 -7.70 7.45
N ILE A 234 14.04 -7.30 6.23
CA ILE A 234 12.64 -7.15 5.76
C ILE A 234 11.88 -8.48 5.93
N SER A 235 12.48 -9.60 5.54
CA SER A 235 11.89 -10.93 5.71
C SER A 235 11.68 -11.30 7.18
N THR A 236 12.60 -10.90 8.07
CA THR A 236 12.50 -11.16 9.51
C THR A 236 11.44 -10.28 10.17
N PHE A 237 11.31 -9.03 9.71
CA PHE A 237 10.33 -8.07 10.21
C PHE A 237 8.90 -8.42 9.76
N THR A 238 8.72 -8.73 8.47
CA THR A 238 7.41 -9.12 7.91
C THR A 238 6.92 -10.47 8.44
N ALA A 239 7.82 -11.45 8.62
CA ALA A 239 7.48 -12.73 9.28
C ALA A 239 7.07 -12.58 10.76
N ALA A 240 7.41 -11.46 11.41
CA ALA A 240 6.94 -11.11 12.75
C ALA A 240 5.61 -10.33 12.76
N GLY A 241 4.95 -10.17 11.59
CA GLY A 241 3.73 -9.39 11.43
C GLY A 241 3.95 -7.88 11.25
N GLY A 242 5.20 -7.44 11.04
CA GLY A 242 5.52 -6.07 10.65
C GLY A 242 5.14 -5.77 9.20
N VAL A 243 4.94 -4.49 8.88
CA VAL A 243 4.70 -4.02 7.51
C VAL A 243 5.82 -3.09 7.10
N TYR A 244 6.55 -3.47 6.06
CA TYR A 244 7.65 -2.70 5.51
C TYR A 244 7.20 -1.92 4.28
N LEU A 245 7.54 -0.64 4.19
CA LEU A 245 7.30 0.20 3.02
C LEU A 245 8.62 0.82 2.57
N THR A 246 8.78 1.02 1.28
CA THR A 246 10.00 1.60 0.71
C THR A 246 9.66 2.51 -0.46
N ALA A 247 10.46 3.55 -0.65
CA ALA A 247 10.32 4.45 -1.79
C ALA A 247 10.66 3.73 -3.10
N ALA A 248 9.92 3.99 -4.17
CA ALA A 248 10.26 3.45 -5.50
C ALA A 248 11.58 4.01 -6.05
N SER A 249 12.11 5.10 -5.48
CA SER A 249 13.23 5.91 -5.97
C SER A 249 12.84 6.97 -7.02
N ASN A 250 13.72 7.95 -7.18
CA ASN A 250 13.52 9.17 -7.96
C ASN A 250 14.42 9.22 -9.22
N ALA A 251 14.68 8.07 -9.85
CA ALA A 251 15.56 7.97 -11.02
C ALA A 251 14.87 8.40 -12.33
N GLY A 252 13.57 8.11 -12.45
CA GLY A 252 12.72 8.34 -13.62
C GLY A 252 12.47 7.09 -14.47
N PRO A 253 11.52 7.15 -15.42
CA PRO A 253 11.14 6.01 -16.24
C PRO A 253 12.25 5.58 -17.22
N ASP A 254 12.72 6.49 -18.08
CA ASP A 254 13.76 6.21 -19.09
C ASP A 254 15.20 6.12 -18.52
N SER A 255 15.34 5.86 -17.22
CA SER A 255 16.62 6.02 -16.50
C SER A 255 17.48 4.77 -16.42
N ASP A 256 17.01 3.65 -16.98
CA ASP A 256 17.78 2.43 -17.20
C ASP A 256 17.89 2.03 -18.68
N ASP A 257 18.88 1.19 -18.98
CA ASP A 257 18.97 0.44 -20.23
C ASP A 257 19.52 -0.97 -19.95
N GLU A 258 19.02 -1.97 -20.66
CA GLU A 258 19.32 -3.37 -20.40
C GLU A 258 19.38 -4.18 -21.69
N ALA A 259 20.47 -4.94 -21.88
CA ALA A 259 20.65 -5.74 -23.07
C ALA A 259 21.62 -6.91 -22.84
N ALA A 260 21.49 -7.95 -23.67
CA ALA A 260 22.55 -8.94 -23.83
C ALA A 260 23.79 -8.29 -24.45
N PHE A 261 24.96 -8.45 -23.81
CA PHE A 261 26.18 -7.81 -24.29
C PHE A 261 26.60 -8.35 -25.66
N SER A 262 26.69 -7.46 -26.65
CA SER A 262 27.08 -7.76 -28.02
C SER A 262 28.38 -7.03 -28.36
N GLY A 263 29.51 -7.71 -28.21
CA GLY A 263 30.84 -7.09 -28.27
C GLY A 263 31.34 -6.78 -29.68
N ILE A 264 31.85 -5.56 -29.88
CA ILE A 264 32.58 -5.13 -31.08
C ILE A 264 33.94 -4.52 -30.73
N ALA A 265 34.95 -4.76 -31.56
CA ALA A 265 36.26 -4.15 -31.40
C ALA A 265 36.20 -2.64 -31.70
N ALA A 266 36.57 -1.83 -30.72
CA ALA A 266 36.48 -0.38 -30.78
C ALA A 266 37.74 0.31 -30.25
N THR A 267 37.91 1.59 -30.53
CA THR A 267 38.88 2.46 -29.85
C THR A 267 38.12 3.63 -29.25
N LEU A 268 37.91 3.61 -27.93
CA LEU A 268 37.13 4.59 -27.21
C LEU A 268 38.03 5.78 -26.80
N PRO A 269 37.60 7.04 -26.97
CA PRO A 269 38.40 8.21 -26.57
C PRO A 269 38.74 8.17 -25.08
N GLY A 270 39.99 8.47 -24.73
CA GLY A 270 40.49 8.45 -23.35
C GLY A 270 40.68 7.07 -22.72
N ILE A 271 40.12 5.99 -23.29
CA ILE A 271 40.22 4.61 -22.79
C ILE A 271 41.21 3.78 -23.62
N GLY A 272 41.12 3.85 -24.95
CA GLY A 272 41.96 3.07 -25.86
C GLY A 272 41.20 1.93 -26.55
N ALA A 273 41.95 0.91 -27.01
CA ALA A 273 41.40 -0.22 -27.76
C ALA A 273 40.76 -1.26 -26.82
N VAL A 274 39.48 -1.56 -27.01
CA VAL A 274 38.65 -2.41 -26.15
C VAL A 274 37.62 -3.21 -26.96
N THR A 275 36.99 -4.20 -26.33
CA THR A 275 35.71 -4.75 -26.78
C THR A 275 34.58 -3.96 -26.14
N ALA A 276 33.85 -3.17 -26.93
CA ALA A 276 32.74 -2.34 -26.48
C ALA A 276 31.38 -2.95 -26.83
N MET A 277 30.35 -2.62 -26.06
CA MET A 277 28.96 -2.93 -26.37
C MET A 277 28.53 -2.28 -27.69
N ASN A 278 27.84 -3.04 -28.54
CA ASN A 278 27.16 -2.54 -29.72
C ASN A 278 25.69 -2.25 -29.44
N PHE A 279 25.37 -1.00 -29.13
CA PHE A 279 23.99 -0.50 -29.04
C PHE A 279 23.31 -0.35 -30.42
N GLY A 280 24.05 -0.55 -31.50
CA GLY A 280 23.57 -0.49 -32.88
C GLY A 280 23.16 -1.85 -33.44
N THR A 281 22.71 -1.85 -34.70
CA THR A 281 22.50 -3.12 -35.42
C THR A 281 23.84 -3.62 -35.99
N ALA A 282 23.91 -4.89 -36.41
CA ALA A 282 25.08 -5.42 -37.11
C ALA A 282 25.40 -4.66 -38.42
N ALA A 283 24.42 -3.99 -39.03
CA ALA A 283 24.59 -3.19 -40.26
C ALA A 283 24.97 -1.71 -39.97
N ALA A 284 24.69 -1.22 -38.76
CA ALA A 284 24.97 0.15 -38.33
C ALA A 284 25.41 0.11 -36.85
N PRO A 285 26.66 -0.32 -36.57
CA PRO A 285 27.15 -0.49 -35.21
C PRO A 285 27.32 0.87 -34.51
N ARG A 286 27.02 0.91 -33.20
CA ARG A 286 27.10 2.10 -32.34
C ARG A 286 27.73 1.69 -31.01
N THR A 287 28.84 2.32 -30.63
CA THR A 287 29.62 1.99 -29.42
C THR A 287 29.21 2.78 -28.16
N ALA A 288 28.18 3.61 -28.25
CA ALA A 288 27.71 4.43 -27.13
C ALA A 288 26.21 4.71 -27.22
N GLU A 289 25.53 4.71 -26.08
CA GLU A 289 24.15 5.16 -25.96
C GLU A 289 24.06 6.62 -25.53
N THR A 290 22.97 7.32 -25.87
CA THR A 290 22.78 8.72 -25.49
C THR A 290 22.10 8.81 -24.14
N LEU A 291 22.70 9.53 -23.20
CA LEU A 291 22.17 9.79 -21.86
C LEU A 291 21.95 11.29 -21.67
N THR A 292 20.71 11.72 -21.46
CA THR A 292 20.40 13.14 -21.22
C THR A 292 20.58 13.46 -19.74
N LEU A 293 21.37 14.50 -19.44
CA LEU A 293 21.68 14.93 -18.06
C LEU A 293 21.55 16.46 -17.89
N THR A 294 21.25 16.89 -16.67
CA THR A 294 21.19 18.28 -16.22
C THR A 294 22.45 18.70 -15.47
N ALA A 295 22.95 19.90 -15.77
CA ALA A 295 24.12 20.49 -15.12
C ALA A 295 23.97 20.66 -13.60
N GLY A 296 25.06 20.50 -12.86
CA GLY A 296 25.16 20.84 -11.44
C GLY A 296 24.47 19.86 -10.49
N ARG A 297 23.87 18.78 -11.01
CA ARG A 297 23.29 17.70 -10.21
C ARG A 297 24.31 16.60 -9.92
N LEU A 298 24.11 15.82 -8.85
CA LEU A 298 24.93 14.64 -8.61
C LEU A 298 24.33 13.48 -9.43
N THR A 299 25.03 13.05 -10.48
CA THR A 299 24.65 11.87 -11.25
C THR A 299 25.31 10.63 -10.66
N SER A 300 24.54 9.60 -10.28
CA SER A 300 25.05 8.23 -10.12
C SER A 300 24.84 7.44 -11.42
N ILE A 301 25.73 6.48 -11.67
CA ILE A 301 25.62 5.48 -12.73
C ILE A 301 26.07 4.15 -12.14
N ASP A 302 25.16 3.18 -12.19
CA ASP A 302 25.33 1.88 -11.58
C ASP A 302 25.08 0.82 -12.67
N LEU A 303 26.18 0.22 -13.13
CA LEU A 303 26.20 -0.83 -14.15
C LEU A 303 26.34 -2.18 -13.44
N GLN A 304 25.47 -3.13 -13.77
CA GLN A 304 25.60 -4.53 -13.33
C GLN A 304 25.45 -5.49 -14.51
N TRP A 305 25.91 -6.72 -14.33
CA TRP A 305 25.73 -7.79 -15.30
C TRP A 305 25.30 -9.09 -14.64
N ALA A 306 24.57 -9.91 -15.40
CA ALA A 306 23.89 -11.11 -14.94
C ALA A 306 24.88 -12.23 -14.60
N GLN A 307 25.47 -12.14 -13.40
CA GLN A 307 26.31 -13.17 -12.79
C GLN A 307 26.03 -13.29 -11.28
N PRO A 308 26.36 -14.44 -10.66
CA PRO A 308 26.18 -14.63 -9.22
C PRO A 308 27.02 -13.64 -8.41
N TRP A 309 26.41 -12.94 -7.46
CA TRP A 309 27.11 -12.01 -6.58
C TRP A 309 27.95 -12.76 -5.52
N ALA A 310 29.22 -12.41 -5.38
CA ALA A 310 30.16 -13.04 -4.46
C ALA A 310 29.91 -12.70 -2.98
N SER A 311 29.32 -11.53 -2.70
CA SER A 311 29.00 -11.08 -1.34
C SER A 311 27.71 -11.69 -0.77
N ILE A 312 26.87 -12.29 -1.61
CA ILE A 312 25.62 -12.99 -1.24
C ILE A 312 25.64 -14.44 -1.76
N ASP A 313 26.58 -15.23 -1.21
CA ASP A 313 26.79 -16.68 -1.38
C ASP A 313 27.00 -17.21 -2.83
N GLY A 314 27.06 -16.34 -3.84
CA GLY A 314 27.37 -16.69 -5.22
C GLY A 314 28.86 -16.88 -5.52
N THR A 315 29.19 -17.28 -6.76
CA THR A 315 30.57 -17.55 -7.19
C THR A 315 31.38 -16.33 -7.60
N GLY A 316 30.74 -15.15 -7.71
CA GLY A 316 31.33 -13.96 -8.30
C GLY A 316 31.38 -13.98 -9.83
N ALA A 317 31.74 -12.83 -10.38
CA ALA A 317 31.82 -12.58 -11.82
C ALA A 317 32.95 -13.38 -12.51
N THR A 318 32.71 -13.87 -13.72
CA THR A 318 33.76 -14.54 -14.55
C THR A 318 34.36 -13.63 -15.62
N TYR A 319 33.72 -12.49 -15.85
CA TYR A 319 34.19 -11.38 -16.67
C TYR A 319 33.87 -10.07 -15.94
N SER A 320 34.50 -8.98 -16.37
CA SER A 320 34.26 -7.65 -15.84
C SER A 320 33.87 -6.68 -16.96
N LEU A 321 32.82 -5.92 -16.70
CA LEU A 321 32.43 -4.78 -17.52
C LEU A 321 32.80 -3.48 -16.81
N ALA A 322 33.04 -2.46 -17.63
CA ALA A 322 33.32 -1.09 -17.25
C ALA A 322 32.48 -0.13 -18.10
N VAL A 323 32.33 1.09 -17.60
CA VAL A 323 31.58 2.16 -18.27
C VAL A 323 32.41 3.42 -18.40
N ALA A 324 32.29 4.11 -19.54
CA ALA A 324 32.88 5.40 -19.84
C ALA A 324 31.79 6.40 -20.24
N VAL A 325 31.88 7.62 -19.71
CA VAL A 325 30.90 8.69 -19.90
C VAL A 325 31.57 9.89 -20.56
N TYR A 326 30.96 10.38 -21.63
CA TYR A 326 31.45 11.49 -22.44
C TYR A 326 30.49 12.67 -22.38
N ASP A 327 31.04 13.89 -22.30
CA ASP A 327 30.25 15.11 -22.39
C ASP A 327 29.73 15.39 -23.82
N PRO A 328 28.82 16.38 -24.01
CA PRO A 328 28.33 16.74 -25.35
C PRO A 328 29.40 17.21 -26.35
N SER A 329 30.65 17.41 -25.93
CA SER A 329 31.80 17.71 -26.81
C SER A 329 32.63 16.46 -27.16
N GLY A 330 32.26 15.29 -26.64
CA GLY A 330 32.97 14.03 -26.82
C GLY A 330 34.19 13.85 -25.92
N GLN A 331 34.35 14.66 -24.87
CA GLN A 331 35.44 14.48 -23.90
C GLN A 331 35.04 13.48 -22.81
N LEU A 332 35.96 12.58 -22.46
CA LEU A 332 35.77 11.63 -21.37
C LEU A 332 35.72 12.40 -20.04
N VAL A 333 34.55 12.42 -19.39
CA VAL A 333 34.37 13.07 -18.07
C VAL A 333 34.51 12.09 -16.92
N LYS A 334 34.18 10.81 -17.15
CA LYS A 334 34.21 9.78 -16.11
C LYS A 334 34.39 8.40 -16.72
N SER A 335 35.03 7.51 -15.98
CA SER A 335 35.05 6.07 -16.23
C SER A 335 34.97 5.35 -14.88
N PHE A 336 34.22 4.26 -14.84
CA PHE A 336 34.12 3.32 -13.73
C PHE A 336 34.61 1.97 -14.25
N ALA A 337 35.80 1.57 -13.82
CA ALA A 337 36.52 0.38 -14.26
C ALA A 337 37.40 -0.14 -13.12
N ASP A 338 37.20 -1.39 -12.74
CA ASP A 338 37.90 -2.10 -11.67
C ASP A 338 37.64 -3.60 -11.85
N ASP A 339 38.62 -4.37 -12.33
CA ASP A 339 38.48 -5.76 -12.78
C ASP A 339 37.77 -6.66 -11.74
N ALA A 340 36.47 -6.84 -11.93
CA ALA A 340 35.56 -7.47 -10.99
C ALA A 340 35.57 -9.01 -11.05
N VAL A 341 36.49 -9.64 -11.81
CA VAL A 341 36.57 -11.11 -11.87
C VAL A 341 36.80 -11.71 -10.48
N GLY A 342 35.90 -12.60 -10.06
CA GLY A 342 35.84 -13.20 -8.73
C GLY A 342 35.24 -12.30 -7.64
N ARG A 343 34.64 -11.16 -8.00
CA ARG A 343 33.94 -10.22 -7.13
C ARG A 343 32.48 -10.04 -7.59
N ASP A 344 31.77 -9.11 -6.97
CA ASP A 344 30.40 -8.76 -7.36
C ASP A 344 30.38 -8.11 -8.77
N PRO A 345 29.41 -8.46 -9.63
CA PRO A 345 29.32 -7.99 -11.01
C PRO A 345 28.73 -6.57 -11.11
N VAL A 346 29.43 -5.58 -10.53
CA VAL A 346 28.97 -4.19 -10.41
C VAL A 346 30.09 -3.18 -10.68
N GLN A 347 29.76 -2.10 -11.39
CA GLN A 347 30.51 -0.84 -11.43
C GLN A 347 29.57 0.31 -11.07
N ALA A 348 29.74 0.85 -9.87
CA ALA A 348 28.91 1.92 -9.33
C ALA A 348 29.73 3.19 -9.09
N GLY A 349 29.13 4.36 -9.30
CA GLY A 349 29.77 5.61 -8.90
C GLY A 349 29.13 6.88 -9.44
N SER A 350 29.70 8.03 -9.06
CA SER A 350 29.07 9.32 -9.32
C SER A 350 30.01 10.42 -9.86
N PHE A 351 29.39 11.42 -10.49
CA PHE A 351 30.00 12.66 -10.96
C PHE A 351 28.96 13.79 -11.02
N THR A 352 29.40 15.02 -11.29
CA THR A 352 28.50 16.17 -11.48
C THR A 352 28.63 16.69 -12.90
N PRO A 353 27.59 16.63 -13.75
CA PRO A 353 27.60 17.19 -15.09
C PRO A 353 27.90 18.71 -15.05
N SER A 354 28.85 19.15 -15.85
CA SER A 354 29.24 20.58 -15.96
C SER A 354 28.33 21.37 -16.90
N VAL A 355 27.63 20.68 -17.81
CA VAL A 355 26.69 21.24 -18.79
C VAL A 355 25.44 20.36 -18.86
N SER A 356 24.30 20.92 -19.26
CA SER A 356 23.11 20.13 -19.56
C SER A 356 23.14 19.68 -21.02
N GLY A 357 22.66 18.49 -21.32
CA GLY A 357 22.49 17.99 -22.69
C GLY A 357 22.72 16.49 -22.85
N ALA A 358 22.95 16.08 -24.10
CA ALA A 358 23.22 14.71 -24.49
C ALA A 358 24.68 14.32 -24.18
N TYR A 359 24.88 13.63 -23.06
CA TYR A 359 26.08 12.85 -22.79
C TYR A 359 26.01 11.54 -23.58
N THR A 360 27.13 10.84 -23.71
CA THR A 360 27.11 9.46 -24.24
C THR A 360 27.81 8.49 -23.29
N VAL A 361 27.33 7.25 -23.28
CA VAL A 361 27.78 6.19 -22.36
C VAL A 361 28.23 4.98 -23.18
N SER A 362 29.47 4.55 -22.98
CA SER A 362 30.03 3.33 -23.59
C SER A 362 30.29 2.29 -22.51
N ILE A 363 29.78 1.09 -22.69
CA ILE A 363 30.09 -0.08 -21.86
C ILE A 363 31.14 -0.93 -22.60
N TYR A 364 32.15 -1.44 -21.89
CA TYR A 364 33.24 -2.23 -22.46
C TYR A 364 33.79 -3.27 -21.48
N VAL A 365 34.49 -4.28 -21.99
CA VAL A 365 35.15 -5.31 -21.18
C VAL A 365 36.45 -4.77 -20.60
N ASP A 366 36.62 -4.85 -19.27
CA ASP A 366 37.88 -4.53 -18.57
C ASP A 366 38.52 -5.74 -17.87
N GLY A 367 37.85 -6.90 -17.83
CA GLY A 367 38.40 -8.16 -17.30
C GLY A 367 37.74 -9.42 -17.85
N GLY A 368 38.45 -10.55 -17.81
CA GLY A 368 37.95 -11.88 -18.23
C GLY A 368 37.78 -12.08 -19.74
N THR A 369 36.91 -13.01 -20.15
CA THR A 369 36.67 -13.37 -21.56
C THR A 369 35.19 -13.54 -21.90
N ASP A 370 34.76 -12.82 -22.93
CA ASP A 370 33.45 -12.81 -23.61
C ASP A 370 32.19 -12.72 -22.70
N PRO A 371 31.63 -11.52 -22.50
CA PRO A 371 30.65 -11.22 -21.45
C PRO A 371 29.19 -11.45 -21.85
N GLY A 372 28.88 -12.40 -22.74
CA GLY A 372 27.61 -12.49 -23.50
C GLY A 372 26.29 -12.74 -22.73
N GLY A 373 26.26 -12.49 -21.41
CA GLY A 373 25.03 -12.37 -20.63
C GLY A 373 24.42 -10.96 -20.69
N THR A 374 23.29 -10.78 -20.00
CA THR A 374 22.63 -9.48 -19.84
C THR A 374 23.46 -8.52 -19.00
N PHE A 375 23.48 -7.24 -19.34
CA PHE A 375 23.83 -6.14 -18.45
C PHE A 375 22.63 -5.21 -18.30
N LYS A 376 22.54 -4.53 -17.16
CA LYS A 376 21.61 -3.43 -16.91
C LYS A 376 22.41 -2.26 -16.34
N ILE A 377 22.13 -1.05 -16.83
CA ILE A 377 22.73 0.20 -16.35
C ILE A 377 21.62 1.13 -15.89
N VAL A 378 21.70 1.64 -14.67
CA VAL A 378 20.78 2.65 -14.14
C VAL A 378 21.54 3.95 -13.93
N ALA A 379 20.93 5.09 -14.28
CA ALA A 379 21.51 6.41 -14.09
C ALA A 379 20.51 7.33 -13.37
N ASN A 380 20.90 7.95 -12.25
CA ASN A 380 20.05 8.89 -11.53
C ASN A 380 20.67 10.29 -11.55
N ASN A 381 19.95 11.30 -12.08
CA ASN A 381 20.44 12.69 -12.22
C ASN A 381 19.95 13.66 -11.13
N ASN A 382 19.38 13.16 -10.02
CA ASN A 382 19.13 13.82 -8.72
C ASN A 382 18.52 15.25 -8.71
N ALA A 383 17.38 15.39 -8.02
CA ALA A 383 16.35 16.43 -8.13
C ALA A 383 15.48 16.26 -9.40
N ALA A 384 14.36 16.99 -9.46
CA ALA A 384 13.18 16.82 -10.34
C ALA A 384 13.42 16.86 -11.88
N SER A 385 14.33 16.03 -12.39
CA SER A 385 14.69 15.85 -13.79
C SER A 385 15.39 14.50 -13.91
N ALA A 386 14.67 13.50 -14.42
CA ALA A 386 15.18 12.15 -14.66
C ALA A 386 16.44 12.16 -15.53
N ALA A 387 17.31 11.16 -15.35
CA ALA A 387 18.23 10.80 -16.43
C ALA A 387 17.43 10.03 -17.49
N ALA A 388 17.75 10.21 -18.77
CA ALA A 388 17.01 9.55 -19.84
C ALA A 388 17.96 8.96 -20.89
N PHE A 389 17.92 7.63 -21.06
CA PHE A 389 18.57 6.93 -22.16
C PHE A 389 17.70 6.99 -23.42
N ALA A 390 18.26 7.43 -24.54
CA ALA A 390 17.49 7.64 -25.77
C ALA A 390 16.99 6.33 -26.44
N GLY A 391 17.53 5.20 -26.02
CA GLY A 391 17.14 3.86 -26.43
C GLY A 391 16.80 2.94 -25.26
N ALA A 392 16.30 3.48 -24.14
CA ALA A 392 15.91 2.71 -22.96
C ALA A 392 15.06 1.48 -23.34
N THR A 393 15.55 0.29 -23.00
CA THR A 393 14.90 -1.00 -23.33
C THR A 393 14.78 -1.97 -22.16
N GLY A 394 15.01 -1.51 -20.92
CA GLY A 394 15.21 -2.37 -19.77
C GLY A 394 14.03 -2.63 -18.84
N SER A 395 14.34 -3.33 -17.76
CA SER A 395 13.41 -3.79 -16.73
C SER A 395 13.17 -2.74 -15.62
N GLY A 396 13.20 -1.45 -15.99
CA GLY A 396 12.90 -0.34 -15.09
C GLY A 396 14.02 0.01 -14.10
N SER A 397 13.87 1.09 -13.36
CA SER A 397 14.93 1.71 -12.55
C SER A 397 14.87 1.43 -11.04
N VAL A 398 13.89 0.65 -10.57
CA VAL A 398 13.84 0.12 -9.19
C VAL A 398 14.67 -1.17 -9.08
N PHE A 399 15.39 -1.38 -7.98
CA PHE A 399 16.21 -2.57 -7.73
C PHE A 399 16.51 -2.78 -6.23
N GLY A 400 17.17 -3.90 -5.87
CA GLY A 400 17.51 -4.23 -4.48
C GLY A 400 16.29 -4.40 -3.58
N HIS A 401 16.41 -4.03 -2.30
CA HIS A 401 15.33 -4.07 -1.33
C HIS A 401 14.09 -3.26 -1.74
N ASN A 402 14.25 -2.23 -2.59
CA ASN A 402 13.14 -1.46 -3.15
C ASN A 402 12.22 -2.31 -4.07
N MET A 403 12.69 -3.48 -4.54
CA MET A 403 11.90 -4.48 -5.29
C MET A 403 11.53 -5.73 -4.46
N ASP A 404 11.80 -5.77 -3.16
CA ASP A 404 11.44 -6.93 -2.34
C ASP A 404 9.91 -7.13 -2.34
N PRO A 405 9.38 -8.26 -2.83
CA PRO A 405 7.92 -8.48 -2.91
C PRO A 405 7.23 -8.49 -1.53
N ARG A 406 7.99 -8.60 -0.43
CA ARG A 406 7.55 -8.51 0.97
C ARG A 406 7.41 -7.05 1.46
N ALA A 407 8.11 -6.11 0.83
CA ALA A 407 7.94 -4.67 1.04
C ALA A 407 6.71 -4.15 0.26
N ILE A 408 6.19 -2.99 0.64
CA ILE A 408 5.21 -2.21 -0.15
C ILE A 408 5.96 -1.05 -0.78
N THR A 409 6.16 -1.09 -2.10
CA THR A 409 6.94 -0.07 -2.79
C THR A 409 6.05 1.05 -3.32
N VAL A 410 6.41 2.29 -2.99
CA VAL A 410 5.54 3.47 -3.11
C VAL A 410 6.04 4.47 -4.16
N GLY A 411 5.22 4.70 -5.19
CA GLY A 411 5.36 5.77 -6.18
C GLY A 411 4.79 7.12 -5.68
N ALA A 412 5.01 8.19 -6.45
CA ALA A 412 4.62 9.57 -6.08
C ALA A 412 3.61 10.22 -7.06
N VAL A 413 2.77 11.11 -6.51
CA VAL A 413 1.77 11.95 -7.19
C VAL A 413 1.74 13.31 -6.49
N ASP A 414 1.92 14.43 -7.21
CA ASP A 414 1.75 15.76 -6.59
C ASP A 414 0.37 15.86 -5.92
N ALA A 415 0.34 16.24 -4.63
CA ALA A 415 -0.91 16.42 -3.88
C ALA A 415 -1.90 17.35 -4.61
N ALA A 416 -1.42 18.35 -5.36
CA ALA A 416 -2.24 19.26 -6.16
C ALA A 416 -2.97 18.56 -7.33
N ASP A 417 -2.46 17.42 -7.82
CA ASP A 417 -3.08 16.58 -8.83
C ASP A 417 -4.03 15.51 -8.24
N THR A 418 -4.23 15.46 -6.92
CA THR A 418 -5.18 14.52 -6.30
C THR A 418 -6.62 15.05 -6.34
N PRO A 419 -7.65 14.17 -6.30
CA PRO A 419 -9.06 14.58 -6.38
C PRO A 419 -9.50 15.54 -5.27
N ALA A 420 -8.87 15.46 -4.09
CA ALA A 420 -9.12 16.35 -2.96
C ALA A 420 -8.85 17.83 -3.26
N TYR A 421 -8.01 18.11 -4.27
CA TYR A 421 -7.68 19.46 -4.75
C TYR A 421 -8.24 19.75 -6.15
N GLY A 422 -9.12 18.87 -6.66
CA GLY A 422 -9.73 18.98 -8.00
C GLY A 422 -8.81 18.55 -9.15
N GLY A 423 -7.70 17.88 -8.85
CA GLY A 423 -6.76 17.35 -9.82
C GLY A 423 -7.14 15.95 -10.35
N THR A 424 -6.36 15.45 -11.31
CA THR A 424 -6.42 14.06 -11.78
C THR A 424 -5.05 13.39 -11.57
N PRO A 425 -4.94 12.31 -10.78
CA PRO A 425 -3.67 11.69 -10.46
C PRO A 425 -2.84 11.30 -11.69
N LYS A 426 -1.53 11.52 -11.60
CA LYS A 426 -0.52 11.20 -12.62
C LYS A 426 0.78 10.81 -11.91
N SER A 427 1.60 9.99 -12.55
CA SER A 427 2.92 9.66 -12.01
C SER A 427 3.83 10.88 -12.12
N GLU A 428 4.58 11.17 -11.06
CA GLU A 428 5.61 12.18 -11.10
C GLU A 428 6.72 11.80 -12.12
N PRO A 429 7.26 12.77 -12.90
CA PRO A 429 8.20 12.48 -14.00
C PRO A 429 9.59 12.05 -13.52
N PHE A 430 9.86 12.14 -12.21
CA PHE A 430 11.06 11.60 -11.57
C PHE A 430 10.84 10.20 -11.00
N GLY A 431 9.60 9.69 -10.94
CA GLY A 431 9.32 8.37 -10.37
C GLY A 431 10.04 7.28 -11.16
N ALA A 432 10.79 6.44 -10.45
CA ALA A 432 11.33 5.22 -11.02
C ALA A 432 10.19 4.23 -11.37
N GLU A 433 10.46 3.32 -12.30
CA GLU A 433 9.47 2.34 -12.76
C GLU A 433 10.00 0.89 -12.71
N GLY A 434 9.09 -0.08 -12.74
CA GLY A 434 9.41 -1.48 -13.00
C GLY A 434 8.91 -1.95 -14.37
N PRO A 435 8.77 -3.26 -14.62
CA PRO A 435 9.06 -4.38 -13.72
C PRO A 435 10.49 -4.90 -13.85
N GLY A 436 11.20 -5.11 -12.74
CA GLY A 436 12.52 -5.75 -12.74
C GLY A 436 12.46 -7.27 -12.84
N GLU A 437 13.61 -7.94 -12.90
CA GLU A 437 13.69 -9.41 -12.94
C GLU A 437 14.82 -10.02 -12.10
N GLU A 438 14.51 -11.15 -11.44
CA GLU A 438 15.51 -12.07 -10.90
C GLU A 438 15.96 -13.05 -11.99
N LEU A 439 17.28 -13.18 -12.15
CA LEU A 439 17.94 -14.20 -12.98
C LEU A 439 18.63 -15.29 -12.14
N PHE A 440 18.87 -15.00 -10.85
CA PHE A 440 19.47 -15.92 -9.89
C PHE A 440 18.60 -15.98 -8.64
N GLY A 441 18.41 -17.18 -8.09
CA GLY A 441 17.87 -17.33 -6.74
C GLY A 441 18.91 -16.95 -5.67
N ASP A 442 18.47 -16.83 -4.42
CA ASP A 442 19.17 -16.18 -3.29
C ASP A 442 20.63 -16.62 -3.04
N THR A 443 21.03 -17.80 -3.55
CA THR A 443 22.37 -18.40 -3.42
C THR A 443 23.22 -18.25 -4.69
N GLY A 444 22.87 -17.33 -5.58
CA GLY A 444 23.53 -17.16 -6.88
C GLY A 444 23.29 -18.31 -7.86
N THR A 445 22.31 -19.18 -7.61
CA THR A 445 21.96 -20.29 -8.53
C THR A 445 21.12 -19.74 -9.68
N PRO A 446 21.53 -19.91 -10.96
CA PRO A 446 20.75 -19.44 -12.11
C PRO A 446 19.34 -20.04 -12.15
N LEU A 447 18.33 -19.20 -12.38
CA LEU A 447 16.96 -19.64 -12.55
C LEU A 447 16.75 -20.26 -13.94
N ALA A 448 15.80 -21.20 -14.03
CA ALA A 448 15.46 -21.85 -15.32
C ALA A 448 14.75 -20.90 -16.30
N SER A 449 14.19 -19.81 -15.78
CA SER A 449 13.58 -18.69 -16.50
C SER A 449 13.64 -17.47 -15.56
N ALA A 450 13.73 -16.27 -16.13
CA ALA A 450 13.64 -15.04 -15.35
C ALA A 450 12.33 -14.99 -14.54
N LYS A 451 12.40 -14.46 -13.31
CA LYS A 451 11.24 -14.20 -12.46
C LYS A 451 11.01 -12.69 -12.42
N ALA A 452 9.94 -12.25 -13.09
CA ALA A 452 9.53 -10.85 -13.07
C ALA A 452 9.05 -10.41 -11.68
N LEU A 453 9.40 -9.19 -11.30
CA LEU A 453 9.01 -8.51 -10.07
C LEU A 453 8.19 -7.27 -10.40
N ALA A 454 7.10 -7.04 -9.66
CA ALA A 454 6.39 -5.76 -9.70
C ALA A 454 7.12 -4.77 -8.79
N ALA A 455 7.52 -3.61 -9.32
CA ALA A 455 8.36 -2.67 -8.60
C ALA A 455 7.59 -1.54 -7.88
N VAL A 456 6.34 -1.27 -8.26
CA VAL A 456 5.48 -0.28 -7.59
C VAL A 456 4.18 -0.98 -7.25
N ASP A 457 3.81 -1.01 -5.97
CA ASP A 457 2.54 -1.58 -5.52
C ASP A 457 1.43 -0.54 -5.56
N VAL A 458 1.70 0.67 -5.06
CA VAL A 458 0.77 1.80 -4.95
C VAL A 458 1.51 3.13 -5.05
N SER A 459 0.78 4.23 -5.18
CA SER A 459 1.33 5.59 -5.13
C SER A 459 0.74 6.39 -3.98
N GLY A 460 1.57 7.24 -3.35
CA GLY A 460 1.16 8.20 -2.32
C GLY A 460 1.34 9.66 -2.77
N PRO A 461 0.79 10.63 -2.02
CA PRO A 461 0.92 12.04 -2.35
C PRO A 461 2.29 12.60 -1.93
N ASP A 462 2.87 13.46 -2.77
CA ASP A 462 3.99 14.33 -2.43
C ASP A 462 3.63 15.82 -2.64
N GLY A 463 4.61 16.73 -2.67
CA GLY A 463 4.36 18.18 -2.72
C GLY A 463 3.82 18.75 -1.40
N LEU A 464 4.09 18.08 -0.27
CA LEU A 464 3.47 18.36 1.02
C LEU A 464 4.23 19.44 1.84
N ARG A 465 3.52 20.21 2.66
CA ARG A 465 4.17 21.15 3.61
C ARG A 465 4.85 20.41 4.77
N THR A 466 5.94 20.98 5.24
CA THR A 466 6.66 20.61 6.47
C THR A 466 6.99 21.85 7.31
N SER A 467 7.52 21.69 8.51
CA SER A 467 8.02 22.77 9.37
C SER A 467 9.29 23.42 8.80
N LEU A 468 10.08 22.68 8.01
CA LEU A 468 11.48 22.97 7.68
C LEU A 468 11.62 24.21 6.77
N PRO A 469 12.01 25.39 7.28
CA PRO A 469 11.86 26.64 6.55
C PRO A 469 13.04 26.88 5.59
N GLY A 470 12.74 27.14 4.32
CA GLY A 470 13.76 27.44 3.30
C GLY A 470 14.60 26.23 2.86
N SER A 471 14.14 25.03 3.19
CA SER A 471 14.68 23.75 2.70
C SER A 471 14.10 23.39 1.32
N ASP A 472 14.68 22.39 0.65
CA ASP A 472 14.05 21.68 -0.47
C ASP A 472 13.03 20.61 -0.01
N LEU A 473 12.72 20.58 1.29
CA LEU A 473 11.72 19.74 1.93
C LEU A 473 10.43 20.54 2.26
N ASN A 474 10.24 21.73 1.70
CA ASN A 474 9.05 22.57 1.94
C ASN A 474 8.70 23.46 0.73
N PRO A 475 7.84 22.98 -0.21
CA PRO A 475 7.14 21.70 -0.17
C PRO A 475 8.09 20.50 -0.36
N PHE A 476 7.80 19.39 0.30
CA PHE A 476 8.54 18.13 0.21
C PHE A 476 8.03 17.33 -0.99
N TYR A 477 8.88 17.14 -1.99
CA TYR A 477 8.61 16.32 -3.17
C TYR A 477 9.45 15.03 -3.15
N GLY A 478 9.02 14.02 -3.89
CA GLY A 478 9.71 12.75 -4.05
C GLY A 478 8.93 11.55 -3.52
N THR A 479 9.34 10.34 -3.93
CA THR A 479 8.86 9.09 -3.32
C THR A 479 9.17 9.04 -1.81
N SER A 480 10.22 9.75 -1.36
CA SER A 480 10.54 10.01 0.05
C SER A 480 9.40 10.67 0.84
N CYS A 481 8.55 11.47 0.18
CA CYS A 481 7.40 12.13 0.78
C CYS A 481 6.13 11.27 0.69
N ALA A 482 5.94 10.58 -0.44
CA ALA A 482 4.81 9.67 -0.64
C ALA A 482 4.81 8.45 0.29
N THR A 483 5.98 7.84 0.53
CA THR A 483 6.13 6.62 1.34
C THR A 483 5.67 6.77 2.79
N PRO A 484 6.10 7.80 3.57
CA PRO A 484 5.62 8.01 4.93
C PRO A 484 4.12 8.38 5.00
N ALA A 485 3.55 9.01 3.95
CA ALA A 485 2.11 9.25 3.88
C ALA A 485 1.34 7.92 3.83
N VAL A 486 1.78 6.96 3.00
CA VAL A 486 1.20 5.61 2.95
C VAL A 486 1.47 4.82 4.24
N ALA A 487 2.66 4.96 4.84
CA ALA A 487 2.97 4.34 6.14
C ALA A 487 2.03 4.83 7.26
N GLY A 488 1.61 6.10 7.20
CA GLY A 488 0.54 6.65 8.04
C GLY A 488 -0.79 5.92 7.84
N VAL A 489 -1.23 5.68 6.59
CA VAL A 489 -2.45 4.89 6.30
C VAL A 489 -2.34 3.47 6.86
N VAL A 490 -1.18 2.82 6.68
CA VAL A 490 -0.91 1.50 7.26
C VAL A 490 -1.01 1.53 8.79
N ALA A 491 -0.58 2.60 9.46
CA ALA A 491 -0.76 2.76 10.89
C ALA A 491 -2.24 2.91 11.30
N LEU A 492 -3.07 3.59 10.49
CA LEU A 492 -4.52 3.64 10.71
C LEU A 492 -5.16 2.25 10.55
N MET A 493 -4.76 1.49 9.53
CA MET A 493 -5.22 0.12 9.28
C MET A 493 -4.81 -0.83 10.41
N LYS A 494 -3.56 -0.77 10.88
CA LYS A 494 -3.03 -1.53 12.02
C LYS A 494 -3.68 -1.16 13.35
N GLN A 495 -4.11 0.09 13.54
CA GLN A 495 -4.94 0.44 14.71
C GLN A 495 -6.32 -0.21 14.60
N ALA A 496 -6.94 -0.16 13.42
CA ALA A 496 -8.28 -0.70 13.21
C ALA A 496 -8.32 -2.23 13.30
N ASN A 497 -7.27 -2.92 12.85
CA ASN A 497 -7.09 -4.35 12.97
C ASN A 497 -5.61 -4.71 13.18
N PRO A 498 -5.17 -4.92 14.44
CA PRO A 498 -3.77 -5.23 14.76
C PRO A 498 -3.26 -6.56 14.21
N SER A 499 -4.15 -7.48 13.83
CA SER A 499 -3.78 -8.82 13.35
C SER A 499 -3.42 -8.92 11.87
N LEU A 500 -3.71 -7.87 11.07
CA LEU A 500 -3.43 -7.87 9.64
C LEU A 500 -1.95 -8.10 9.34
N ASP A 501 -1.62 -8.96 8.39
CA ASP A 501 -0.24 -9.10 7.90
C ASP A 501 0.09 -8.12 6.74
N ALA A 502 1.36 -8.11 6.31
CA ALA A 502 1.82 -7.23 5.24
C ALA A 502 1.16 -7.55 3.87
N GLY A 503 0.81 -8.81 3.62
CA GLY A 503 0.14 -9.25 2.39
C GLY A 503 -1.33 -8.84 2.37
N GLU A 504 -2.04 -8.96 3.50
CA GLU A 504 -3.41 -8.45 3.66
C GLU A 504 -3.45 -6.93 3.49
N ILE A 505 -2.54 -6.19 4.13
CA ILE A 505 -2.45 -4.73 4.01
C ILE A 505 -2.11 -4.28 2.58
N LYS A 506 -1.14 -4.94 1.92
CA LYS A 506 -0.82 -4.68 0.49
C LYS A 506 -2.05 -4.95 -0.39
N THR A 507 -2.79 -6.02 -0.13
CA THR A 507 -4.02 -6.37 -0.87
C THR A 507 -5.10 -5.29 -0.69
N PHE A 508 -5.30 -4.79 0.52
CA PHE A 508 -6.32 -3.76 0.79
C PHE A 508 -5.93 -2.39 0.23
N LEU A 509 -4.66 -1.99 0.33
CA LEU A 509 -4.16 -0.76 -0.29
C LEU A 509 -4.30 -0.80 -1.81
N THR A 510 -3.94 -1.92 -2.45
CA THR A 510 -4.04 -2.07 -3.92
C THR A 510 -5.48 -2.23 -4.42
N ALA A 511 -6.35 -2.91 -3.69
CA ALA A 511 -7.76 -3.07 -4.06
C ALA A 511 -8.58 -1.76 -3.92
N SER A 512 -8.16 -0.85 -3.05
CA SER A 512 -8.83 0.44 -2.81
C SER A 512 -8.16 1.65 -3.48
N ALA A 513 -7.02 1.46 -4.14
CA ALA A 513 -6.31 2.53 -4.83
C ALA A 513 -7.14 3.10 -6.00
N LEU A 514 -7.06 4.42 -6.20
CA LEU A 514 -7.63 5.11 -7.36
C LEU A 514 -6.70 4.93 -8.57
N PRO A 515 -7.08 4.17 -9.62
CA PRO A 515 -6.15 3.81 -10.69
C PRO A 515 -5.80 5.00 -11.60
N PHE A 516 -4.52 5.11 -11.95
CA PHE A 516 -4.01 6.04 -12.96
C PHE A 516 -2.71 5.48 -13.57
N GLY A 517 -2.21 6.08 -14.65
CA GLY A 517 -0.89 5.76 -15.20
C GLY A 517 -0.74 4.32 -15.72
N THR A 518 0.48 3.78 -15.65
CA THR A 518 0.78 2.38 -15.98
C THR A 518 1.17 1.62 -14.71
N ALA A 519 0.89 0.31 -14.65
CA ALA A 519 1.22 -0.50 -13.47
C ALA A 519 2.74 -0.53 -13.15
N ALA A 520 3.59 -0.25 -14.14
CA ALA A 520 5.04 -0.05 -13.97
C ALA A 520 5.40 1.18 -13.12
N GLN A 521 4.61 2.25 -13.22
CA GLN A 521 4.91 3.60 -12.69
C GLN A 521 4.02 4.02 -11.51
N SER A 522 2.80 3.46 -11.41
CA SER A 522 1.81 3.83 -10.39
C SER A 522 1.37 2.66 -9.52
N GLY A 523 1.73 1.43 -9.88
CA GLY A 523 1.21 0.20 -9.29
C GLY A 523 -0.29 0.07 -9.51
N ALA A 524 -1.04 -0.09 -8.42
CA ALA A 524 -2.51 -0.05 -8.45
C ALA A 524 -3.10 1.36 -8.54
N GLY A 525 -2.30 2.42 -8.32
CA GLY A 525 -2.75 3.81 -8.32
C GLY A 525 -2.64 4.51 -6.95
N LEU A 526 -3.37 5.62 -6.78
CA LEU A 526 -3.26 6.51 -5.62
C LEU A 526 -4.03 5.92 -4.42
N VAL A 527 -3.33 5.66 -3.32
CA VAL A 527 -3.94 5.12 -2.08
C VAL A 527 -5.14 5.96 -1.64
N GLN A 528 -6.30 5.32 -1.46
CA GLN A 528 -7.49 5.93 -0.86
C GLN A 528 -7.65 5.42 0.57
N ALA A 529 -7.25 6.22 1.55
CA ALA A 529 -7.22 5.80 2.95
C ALA A 529 -8.61 5.38 3.51
N PRO A 530 -9.75 6.01 3.16
CA PRO A 530 -11.07 5.54 3.58
C PRO A 530 -11.39 4.12 3.08
N GLY A 531 -11.07 3.80 1.83
CA GLY A 531 -11.31 2.47 1.24
C GLY A 531 -10.39 1.40 1.85
N ALA A 532 -9.10 1.71 1.99
CA ALA A 532 -8.14 0.82 2.65
C ALA A 532 -8.52 0.54 4.12
N LEU A 533 -9.01 1.56 4.83
CA LEU A 533 -9.48 1.45 6.20
C LEU A 533 -10.79 0.66 6.32
N ALA A 534 -11.72 0.80 5.36
CA ALA A 534 -12.91 -0.03 5.30
C ALA A 534 -12.52 -1.50 5.13
N LEU A 535 -11.67 -1.84 4.15
CA LEU A 535 -11.17 -3.20 3.96
C LEU A 535 -10.39 -3.73 5.18
N ALA A 536 -9.59 -2.89 5.85
CA ALA A 536 -8.83 -3.28 7.05
C ALA A 536 -9.73 -3.61 8.28
N ARG A 537 -10.86 -2.92 8.41
CA ARG A 537 -11.93 -3.24 9.37
C ARG A 537 -12.75 -4.47 8.94
N GLY A 538 -12.53 -4.92 7.71
CA GLY A 538 -13.50 -5.62 6.90
C GLY A 538 -14.59 -4.66 6.40
N SER A 539 -14.97 -4.77 5.12
CA SER A 539 -16.08 -4.03 4.52
C SER A 539 -17.28 -4.03 5.48
N ASN A 540 -17.94 -2.88 5.73
CA ASN A 540 -19.03 -2.76 6.69
C ASN A 540 -20.37 -3.40 6.22
N ALA A 541 -20.29 -4.63 5.69
CA ALA A 541 -21.37 -5.56 5.37
C ALA A 541 -21.08 -6.88 6.11
N GLY A 542 -21.18 -6.84 7.44
CA GLY A 542 -21.37 -7.96 8.33
C GLY A 542 -22.40 -8.94 7.77
N LEU A 543 -21.93 -10.11 7.31
CA LEU A 543 -22.75 -11.08 6.60
C LEU A 543 -23.85 -11.65 7.51
N THR A 544 -25.09 -11.48 7.05
CA THR A 544 -26.33 -11.82 7.77
C THR A 544 -27.18 -12.78 6.93
N GLY A 545 -27.81 -13.78 7.55
CA GLY A 545 -28.66 -14.71 6.81
C GLY A 545 -29.21 -15.84 7.67
N ASP A 546 -30.29 -16.47 7.21
CA ASP A 546 -30.97 -17.54 7.92
C ASP A 546 -30.24 -18.88 7.77
N LEU A 547 -29.05 -18.95 8.35
CA LEU A 547 -28.21 -20.16 8.38
C LEU A 547 -28.79 -21.28 9.25
N PHE A 548 -29.81 -20.98 10.06
CA PHE A 548 -30.45 -21.94 10.97
C PHE A 548 -31.82 -22.43 10.48
N GLY A 549 -32.41 -21.81 9.46
CA GLY A 549 -33.68 -22.20 8.85
C GLY A 549 -34.90 -21.98 9.74
N ASP A 550 -34.93 -20.90 10.55
CA ASP A 550 -36.07 -20.62 11.46
C ASP A 550 -36.69 -19.22 11.34
N GLY A 551 -36.38 -18.51 10.26
CA GLY A 551 -36.88 -17.19 9.92
C GLY A 551 -36.09 -16.07 10.58
N ARG A 552 -34.82 -16.29 10.96
CA ARG A 552 -33.97 -15.31 11.66
C ARG A 552 -32.56 -15.24 11.09
N SER A 553 -32.09 -14.02 10.83
CA SER A 553 -30.72 -13.76 10.42
C SER A 553 -29.73 -14.05 11.55
N ALA A 554 -28.85 -15.00 11.31
CA ALA A 554 -27.60 -15.15 12.05
C ALA A 554 -26.58 -14.10 11.58
N VAL A 555 -25.77 -13.60 12.49
CA VAL A 555 -24.52 -12.88 12.20
C VAL A 555 -23.43 -13.92 11.98
N LEU A 556 -22.78 -13.88 10.82
CA LEU A 556 -21.60 -14.68 10.53
C LEU A 556 -20.34 -13.96 11.04
N TRP A 557 -19.39 -14.71 11.58
CA TRP A 557 -18.15 -14.23 12.17
C TRP A 557 -16.97 -14.94 11.54
N GLN A 558 -15.92 -14.17 11.25
CA GLN A 558 -14.66 -14.70 10.72
C GLN A 558 -13.53 -14.41 11.71
N ALA A 559 -12.70 -15.43 11.95
CA ALA A 559 -11.37 -15.24 12.56
C ALA A 559 -10.33 -15.01 11.45
N GLY A 560 -9.31 -14.20 11.75
CA GLY A 560 -8.28 -13.78 10.79
C GLY A 560 -7.56 -14.91 10.04
N ALA A 561 -6.98 -14.57 8.89
CA ALA A 561 -6.17 -15.40 7.98
C ALA A 561 -6.36 -16.94 8.10
N GLY A 562 -7.46 -17.45 7.54
CA GLY A 562 -7.77 -18.89 7.49
C GLY A 562 -8.52 -19.46 8.70
N GLY A 563 -9.03 -18.59 9.58
CA GLY A 563 -9.80 -18.96 10.76
C GLY A 563 -11.13 -19.67 10.46
N SER A 564 -11.58 -20.47 11.42
CA SER A 564 -12.92 -21.11 11.37
C SER A 564 -14.01 -20.05 11.39
N LEU A 565 -15.07 -20.21 10.59
CA LEU A 565 -16.25 -19.36 10.71
C LEU A 565 -17.07 -19.74 11.94
N ALA A 566 -17.86 -18.81 12.44
CA ALA A 566 -18.95 -19.10 13.37
C ALA A 566 -20.20 -18.28 13.03
N ALA A 567 -21.38 -18.85 13.25
CA ALA A 567 -22.66 -18.17 13.14
C ALA A 567 -23.25 -17.96 14.54
N SER A 568 -23.77 -16.76 14.81
CA SER A 568 -24.49 -16.45 16.05
C SER A 568 -25.83 -15.79 15.77
N GLU A 569 -26.87 -16.17 16.50
CA GLU A 569 -28.23 -15.69 16.21
C GLU A 569 -29.03 -15.45 17.50
N LEU A 570 -29.88 -14.42 17.47
CA LEU A 570 -30.82 -14.09 18.54
C LEU A 570 -32.08 -14.95 18.46
N THR A 571 -32.11 -16.01 19.28
CA THR A 571 -33.28 -16.88 19.39
C THR A 571 -34.50 -16.11 19.92
N ALA A 572 -35.71 -16.60 19.59
CA ALA A 572 -36.98 -16.05 20.08
C ALA A 572 -37.12 -15.98 21.63
N GLY A 573 -36.26 -16.69 22.38
CA GLY A 573 -36.17 -16.59 23.85
C GLY A 573 -35.34 -15.41 24.37
N GLY A 574 -34.77 -14.58 23.48
CA GLY A 574 -33.89 -13.46 23.85
C GLY A 574 -32.45 -13.87 24.20
N THR A 575 -32.06 -15.12 23.89
CA THR A 575 -30.70 -15.65 24.10
C THR A 575 -29.96 -15.81 22.78
N THR A 576 -28.64 -15.58 22.75
CA THR A 576 -27.82 -15.90 21.58
C THR A 576 -27.51 -17.40 21.53
N ARG A 577 -27.68 -18.05 20.36
CA ARG A 577 -27.00 -19.32 20.04
C ARG A 577 -25.77 -19.03 19.19
N LEU A 578 -24.71 -19.82 19.36
CA LEU A 578 -23.42 -19.66 18.68
C LEU A 578 -22.91 -21.02 18.22
N GLN A 579 -22.39 -21.11 16.99
CA GLN A 579 -21.85 -22.35 16.45
C GLN A 579 -20.77 -22.14 15.38
N THR A 580 -19.76 -23.00 15.35
CA THR A 580 -18.75 -23.05 14.29
C THR A 580 -19.32 -23.57 12.96
N VAL A 581 -18.99 -22.90 11.86
CA VAL A 581 -19.33 -23.30 10.49
C VAL A 581 -18.05 -23.71 9.75
N SER A 582 -18.07 -24.86 9.08
CA SER A 582 -16.96 -25.31 8.24
C SER A 582 -17.04 -24.68 6.84
N GLY A 583 -15.90 -24.27 6.28
CA GLY A 583 -15.79 -23.78 4.91
C GLY A 583 -15.29 -24.82 3.88
N PRO A 584 -15.08 -24.41 2.62
CA PRO A 584 -14.50 -25.24 1.57
C PRO A 584 -13.09 -25.74 1.89
N ALA A 585 -12.75 -26.91 1.37
CA ALA A 585 -11.41 -27.47 1.53
C ALA A 585 -10.37 -26.69 0.70
N GLY A 586 -9.28 -26.26 1.34
CA GLY A 586 -8.17 -25.53 0.71
C GLY A 586 -7.73 -24.32 1.53
N LYS A 587 -6.73 -23.60 1.04
CA LYS A 587 -6.34 -22.29 1.60
C LYS A 587 -6.92 -21.16 0.75
N GLY A 588 -7.06 -19.98 1.36
CA GLY A 588 -7.41 -18.73 0.67
C GLY A 588 -8.89 -18.56 0.32
N TRP A 589 -9.80 -19.28 0.99
CA TRP A 589 -11.24 -19.07 0.87
C TRP A 589 -11.75 -18.10 1.95
N THR A 590 -12.56 -17.13 1.53
CA THR A 590 -13.26 -16.15 2.37
C THR A 590 -14.75 -16.20 2.06
N ALA A 591 -15.61 -16.08 3.08
CA ALA A 591 -17.05 -15.92 2.89
C ALA A 591 -17.35 -14.46 2.53
N VAL A 592 -18.09 -14.24 1.44
CA VAL A 592 -18.30 -12.91 0.82
C VAL A 592 -19.77 -12.56 0.60
N ALA A 593 -20.70 -13.50 0.77
CA ALA A 593 -22.13 -13.21 0.81
C ALA A 593 -22.91 -14.36 1.46
N THR A 594 -24.18 -14.11 1.70
CA THR A 594 -25.21 -15.05 2.16
C THR A 594 -26.41 -14.96 1.21
N GLY A 595 -27.14 -16.07 1.03
CA GLY A 595 -28.29 -16.14 0.13
C GLY A 595 -28.80 -17.57 -0.02
N ASP A 596 -30.03 -17.76 -0.48
CA ASP A 596 -30.59 -19.11 -0.68
C ASP A 596 -30.11 -19.68 -2.02
N PHE A 597 -28.97 -20.35 -2.01
CA PHE A 597 -28.45 -21.07 -3.19
C PHE A 597 -29.08 -22.48 -3.37
N SER A 598 -29.97 -22.86 -2.45
CA SER A 598 -30.58 -24.19 -2.39
C SER A 598 -32.01 -24.24 -2.93
N GLY A 599 -32.67 -23.08 -3.04
CA GLY A 599 -34.09 -22.94 -3.36
C GLY A 599 -35.00 -23.50 -2.26
N VAL A 600 -34.56 -23.48 -1.00
CA VAL A 600 -35.30 -23.96 0.17
C VAL A 600 -35.77 -22.75 0.98
N PRO A 601 -37.03 -22.31 0.85
CA PRO A 601 -37.49 -21.03 1.37
C PRO A 601 -37.15 -20.81 2.85
N GLY A 602 -36.45 -19.71 3.13
CA GLY A 602 -35.97 -19.39 4.47
C GLY A 602 -34.76 -20.22 4.91
N GLN A 603 -33.87 -20.63 4.00
CA GLN A 603 -32.55 -21.17 4.36
C GLN A 603 -31.47 -20.46 3.56
N SER A 604 -30.56 -19.77 4.25
CA SER A 604 -29.40 -19.15 3.62
C SER A 604 -28.22 -20.14 3.57
N GLY A 605 -27.57 -20.20 2.41
CA GLY A 605 -26.21 -20.66 2.25
C GLY A 605 -25.19 -19.53 2.40
N ILE A 606 -23.92 -19.87 2.14
CA ILE A 606 -22.78 -18.96 2.16
C ILE A 606 -22.10 -18.99 0.79
N LEU A 607 -21.82 -17.82 0.21
CA LEU A 607 -20.98 -17.67 -0.97
C LEU A 607 -19.52 -17.47 -0.54
N TRP A 608 -18.63 -18.18 -1.22
CA TRP A 608 -17.21 -18.17 -0.96
C TRP A 608 -16.44 -17.68 -2.18
N ARG A 609 -15.41 -16.85 -1.94
CA ARG A 609 -14.43 -16.42 -2.94
C ARG A 609 -13.04 -16.90 -2.54
N ASN A 610 -12.28 -17.42 -3.50
CA ASN A 610 -10.88 -17.78 -3.32
C ASN A 610 -9.97 -16.62 -3.74
N ALA A 611 -8.78 -16.53 -3.14
CA ALA A 611 -7.73 -15.58 -3.52
C ALA A 611 -7.33 -15.65 -5.00
N ASP A 612 -7.54 -16.78 -5.69
CA ASP A 612 -7.32 -16.93 -7.15
C ASP A 612 -8.53 -16.57 -8.04
N GLY A 613 -9.56 -15.96 -7.44
CA GLY A 613 -10.78 -15.50 -8.10
C GLY A 613 -11.93 -16.50 -8.14
N ARG A 614 -11.70 -17.80 -7.85
CA ARG A 614 -12.76 -18.83 -7.91
C ARG A 614 -13.90 -18.55 -6.93
N LEU A 615 -15.12 -18.92 -7.33
CA LEU A 615 -16.33 -18.83 -6.49
C LEU A 615 -16.85 -20.23 -6.13
N ALA A 616 -17.52 -20.36 -4.99
CA ALA A 616 -18.26 -21.56 -4.60
C ALA A 616 -19.43 -21.23 -3.67
N THR A 617 -20.59 -21.83 -3.89
CA THR A 617 -21.71 -21.76 -2.93
C THR A 617 -21.62 -22.92 -1.93
N GLN A 618 -22.13 -22.68 -0.73
CA GLN A 618 -22.24 -23.66 0.34
C GLN A 618 -23.63 -23.61 0.94
N ASP A 619 -24.44 -24.62 0.65
CA ASP A 619 -25.79 -24.73 1.19
C ASP A 619 -25.70 -25.13 2.66
N THR A 620 -26.50 -24.48 3.50
CA THR A 620 -26.63 -24.85 4.90
C THR A 620 -28.07 -25.20 5.22
N ALA A 621 -28.26 -26.19 6.10
CA ALA A 621 -29.54 -26.47 6.72
C ALA A 621 -29.32 -26.53 8.23
N GLY A 622 -30.19 -25.87 8.97
CA GLY A 622 -30.10 -25.80 10.42
C GLY A 622 -31.38 -26.18 11.16
N GLY A 623 -31.37 -25.83 12.44
CA GLY A 623 -32.51 -25.92 13.34
C GLY A 623 -32.04 -25.72 14.78
N THR A 624 -32.87 -26.12 15.75
CA THR A 624 -32.52 -26.01 17.18
C THR A 624 -31.28 -26.81 17.60
N ALA A 625 -30.85 -27.78 16.77
CA ALA A 625 -29.65 -28.58 16.97
C ALA A 625 -28.37 -27.97 16.35
N GLY A 626 -28.50 -26.93 15.53
CA GLY A 626 -27.40 -26.21 14.90
C GLY A 626 -27.38 -26.19 13.37
N VAL A 627 -26.51 -25.36 12.78
CA VAL A 627 -26.16 -25.26 11.35
C VAL A 627 -25.42 -26.52 10.89
N SER A 628 -25.72 -27.02 9.70
CA SER A 628 -24.97 -28.10 9.05
C SER A 628 -24.80 -27.80 7.55
N VAL A 629 -23.64 -28.16 6.99
CA VAL A 629 -23.39 -28.01 5.55
C VAL A 629 -24.04 -29.18 4.81
N THR A 630 -24.95 -28.89 3.90
CA THR A 630 -25.70 -29.88 3.12
C THR A 630 -25.10 -30.11 1.73
N ALA A 631 -24.56 -29.07 1.11
CA ALA A 631 -23.82 -29.15 -0.15
C ALA A 631 -22.72 -28.08 -0.25
N GLN A 632 -21.75 -28.31 -1.13
CA GLN A 632 -20.76 -27.34 -1.58
C GLN A 632 -20.64 -27.46 -3.10
N THR A 633 -20.81 -26.36 -3.82
CA THR A 633 -20.85 -26.32 -5.28
C THR A 633 -19.84 -25.29 -5.78
N ALA A 634 -18.81 -25.75 -6.49
CA ALA A 634 -17.87 -24.85 -7.16
C ALA A 634 -18.53 -24.21 -8.40
N LEU A 635 -18.26 -22.93 -8.62
CA LEU A 635 -18.70 -22.17 -9.80
C LEU A 635 -17.50 -21.86 -10.72
N GLY A 636 -17.75 -21.29 -11.90
CA GLY A 636 -16.69 -20.84 -12.81
C GLY A 636 -15.76 -19.79 -12.17
N ASN A 637 -14.51 -19.70 -12.64
CA ASN A 637 -13.58 -18.65 -12.18
C ASN A 637 -13.80 -17.34 -12.97
N PRO A 638 -14.31 -16.24 -12.37
CA PRO A 638 -14.29 -14.91 -12.98
C PRO A 638 -12.89 -14.28 -13.05
N GLY A 639 -11.93 -14.76 -12.25
CA GLY A 639 -10.58 -14.20 -12.15
C GLY A 639 -10.47 -13.13 -11.08
N THR A 640 -9.24 -12.73 -10.75
CA THR A 640 -8.94 -11.82 -9.63
C THR A 640 -9.39 -10.38 -9.85
N ALA A 641 -9.65 -9.96 -11.09
CA ALA A 641 -10.14 -8.62 -11.43
C ALA A 641 -11.61 -8.39 -11.03
N TRP A 642 -12.41 -9.45 -10.86
CA TRP A 642 -13.85 -9.35 -10.59
C TRP A 642 -14.16 -9.59 -9.12
N SER A 643 -14.84 -8.63 -8.49
CA SER A 643 -15.42 -8.71 -7.14
C SER A 643 -16.77 -9.42 -7.14
N VAL A 644 -17.20 -9.88 -5.96
CA VAL A 644 -18.61 -10.16 -5.69
C VAL A 644 -19.21 -8.85 -5.18
N ALA A 645 -20.28 -8.41 -5.81
CA ALA A 645 -20.93 -7.12 -5.59
C ALA A 645 -22.25 -7.25 -4.80
N GLY A 646 -22.87 -8.44 -4.85
CA GLY A 646 -24.10 -8.74 -4.10
C GLY A 646 -24.69 -10.10 -4.49
N VAL A 647 -25.74 -10.48 -3.77
CA VAL A 647 -26.49 -11.74 -3.96
C VAL A 647 -27.98 -11.45 -3.79
N GLY A 648 -28.82 -12.06 -4.62
CA GLY A 648 -30.27 -11.89 -4.60
C GLY A 648 -30.97 -12.72 -5.65
N ASP A 649 -32.27 -12.97 -5.50
CA ASP A 649 -33.09 -13.69 -6.47
C ASP A 649 -33.56 -12.75 -7.58
N PHE A 650 -32.77 -12.59 -8.65
CA PHE A 650 -33.17 -11.78 -9.81
C PHE A 650 -34.17 -12.55 -10.68
N ALA A 651 -34.04 -13.88 -10.72
CA ALA A 651 -34.85 -14.80 -11.51
C ALA A 651 -36.33 -14.89 -11.06
N GLY A 652 -36.67 -14.51 -9.83
CA GLY A 652 -37.97 -14.80 -9.21
C GLY A 652 -38.16 -16.31 -8.97
N ASP A 653 -37.02 -16.96 -8.79
CA ASP A 653 -36.66 -18.35 -8.59
C ASP A 653 -37.11 -19.06 -7.32
N GLY A 654 -36.97 -18.32 -6.22
CA GLY A 654 -36.62 -18.84 -4.92
C GLY A 654 -35.11 -19.08 -4.72
N THR A 655 -34.28 -19.02 -5.77
CA THR A 655 -32.81 -19.21 -5.68
C THR A 655 -32.08 -17.89 -5.88
N SER A 656 -31.05 -17.62 -5.07
CA SER A 656 -30.24 -16.42 -5.20
C SER A 656 -29.18 -16.55 -6.30
N ASP A 657 -29.18 -15.60 -7.26
CA ASP A 657 -28.06 -15.34 -8.16
C ASP A 657 -26.99 -14.46 -7.49
N ILE A 658 -25.89 -14.23 -8.19
CA ILE A 658 -24.73 -13.47 -7.72
C ILE A 658 -24.45 -12.33 -8.69
N VAL A 659 -24.34 -11.09 -8.22
CA VAL A 659 -23.77 -9.99 -9.02
C VAL A 659 -22.26 -9.97 -8.82
N ILE A 660 -21.51 -9.97 -9.90
CA ILE A 660 -20.08 -9.69 -9.92
C ILE A 660 -19.80 -8.40 -10.70
N ASP A 661 -18.79 -7.65 -10.29
CA ASP A 661 -18.36 -6.42 -10.97
C ASP A 661 -16.84 -6.34 -11.14
N ASP A 662 -16.40 -5.56 -12.11
CA ASP A 662 -15.00 -5.15 -12.29
C ASP A 662 -14.96 -3.62 -12.21
N ALA A 663 -14.63 -3.12 -11.02
CA ALA A 663 -14.54 -1.69 -10.72
C ALA A 663 -13.56 -0.93 -11.64
N LYS A 664 -12.61 -1.61 -12.31
CA LYS A 664 -11.68 -0.96 -13.26
C LYS A 664 -12.34 -0.67 -14.60
N THR A 665 -13.31 -1.49 -15.02
CA THR A 665 -13.98 -1.34 -16.31
C THR A 665 -15.44 -0.89 -16.21
N GLY A 666 -16.02 -0.88 -15.01
CA GLY A 666 -17.45 -0.60 -14.78
C GLY A 666 -18.37 -1.69 -15.36
N GLN A 667 -17.83 -2.86 -15.70
CA GLN A 667 -18.61 -4.00 -16.17
C GLN A 667 -19.18 -4.76 -14.98
N ALA A 668 -20.40 -5.25 -15.12
CA ALA A 668 -20.99 -6.19 -14.18
C ALA A 668 -21.55 -7.42 -14.92
N ALA A 669 -21.81 -8.49 -14.18
CA ALA A 669 -22.52 -9.65 -14.69
C ALA A 669 -23.35 -10.30 -13.58
N ILE A 670 -24.52 -10.82 -13.95
CA ILE A 670 -25.27 -11.74 -13.09
C ILE A 670 -24.79 -13.16 -13.39
N VAL A 671 -24.41 -13.87 -12.34
CA VAL A 671 -23.99 -15.27 -12.33
C VAL A 671 -25.06 -16.08 -11.62
N SER A 672 -25.87 -16.81 -12.38
CA SER A 672 -26.89 -17.70 -11.83
C SER A 672 -26.27 -19.08 -11.53
N PRO A 673 -26.26 -19.56 -10.27
CA PRO A 673 -25.81 -20.89 -9.93
C PRO A 673 -26.77 -21.96 -10.48
N GLY A 674 -26.29 -22.80 -11.39
CA GLY A 674 -27.05 -23.93 -11.93
C GLY A 674 -26.74 -25.25 -11.21
N ALA A 675 -27.66 -26.20 -11.34
CA ALA A 675 -27.52 -27.53 -10.75
C ALA A 675 -26.21 -28.23 -11.16
N ASN A 676 -25.48 -28.76 -10.16
CA ASN A 676 -24.18 -29.44 -10.31
C ASN A 676 -22.99 -28.54 -10.73
N GLY A 677 -23.04 -27.22 -10.47
CA GLY A 677 -21.88 -26.33 -10.62
C GLY A 677 -21.64 -25.81 -12.04
N ALA A 678 -22.64 -25.89 -12.92
CA ALA A 678 -22.66 -25.09 -14.13
C ALA A 678 -23.25 -23.71 -13.81
N ASP A 679 -22.53 -22.62 -14.05
CA ASP A 679 -23.04 -21.26 -13.92
C ASP A 679 -23.38 -20.65 -15.28
N THR A 680 -24.44 -19.83 -15.34
CA THR A 680 -24.73 -18.98 -16.50
C THR A 680 -24.41 -17.53 -16.17
N ARG A 681 -23.73 -16.84 -17.09
CA ARG A 681 -23.29 -15.45 -16.90
C ARG A 681 -23.92 -14.53 -17.93
N THR A 682 -24.73 -13.58 -17.46
CA THR A 682 -25.29 -12.51 -18.29
C THR A 682 -24.55 -11.22 -17.99
N ALA A 683 -23.86 -10.68 -18.99
CA ALA A 683 -23.20 -9.38 -18.87
C ALA A 683 -24.24 -8.25 -18.76
N LEU A 684 -24.02 -7.35 -17.80
CA LEU A 684 -24.76 -6.11 -17.60
C LEU A 684 -23.93 -4.94 -18.13
N ALA A 685 -24.55 -4.09 -18.94
CA ALA A 685 -23.92 -2.87 -19.43
C ALA A 685 -24.02 -1.77 -18.35
N GLY A 686 -23.11 -1.80 -17.38
CA GLY A 686 -23.08 -0.93 -16.19
C GLY A 686 -23.34 0.56 -16.44
N PRO A 687 -23.82 1.32 -15.43
CA PRO A 687 -24.33 2.68 -15.62
C PRO A 687 -23.26 3.71 -16.06
N GLY A 688 -21.98 3.36 -15.98
CA GLY A 688 -20.87 4.13 -16.53
C GLY A 688 -19.57 3.87 -15.78
N ALA A 689 -18.46 4.42 -16.28
CA ALA A 689 -17.19 4.39 -15.55
C ALA A 689 -17.32 5.16 -14.22
N GLY A 690 -16.79 4.58 -13.15
CA GLY A 690 -16.79 5.15 -11.79
C GLY A 690 -17.94 4.69 -10.89
N TRP A 691 -18.98 4.07 -11.42
CA TRP A 691 -20.06 3.49 -10.60
C TRP A 691 -19.72 2.07 -10.14
N THR A 692 -20.06 1.75 -8.91
CA THR A 692 -19.95 0.41 -8.31
C THR A 692 -21.28 -0.03 -7.70
N VAL A 693 -21.47 -1.34 -7.53
CA VAL A 693 -22.66 -1.86 -6.83
C VAL A 693 -22.54 -1.53 -5.34
N ALA A 694 -23.62 -1.00 -4.78
CA ALA A 694 -23.72 -0.58 -3.38
C ALA A 694 -24.63 -1.50 -2.55
N GLY A 695 -25.46 -2.32 -3.19
CA GLY A 695 -26.33 -3.30 -2.54
C GLY A 695 -27.29 -3.98 -3.52
N VAL A 696 -27.96 -5.03 -3.03
CA VAL A 696 -28.95 -5.82 -3.79
C VAL A 696 -30.15 -6.09 -2.88
N GLY A 697 -31.37 -6.03 -3.42
CA GLY A 697 -32.63 -6.33 -2.70
C GLY A 697 -33.87 -5.91 -3.49
N ASP A 698 -35.06 -6.32 -3.08
CA ASP A 698 -36.34 -6.03 -3.78
C ASP A 698 -36.80 -4.56 -3.58
N ILE A 699 -36.13 -3.64 -4.27
CA ILE A 699 -36.40 -2.19 -4.18
C ILE A 699 -37.77 -1.88 -4.82
N GLY A 700 -38.11 -2.57 -5.92
CA GLY A 700 -39.35 -2.47 -6.67
C GLY A 700 -40.60 -2.91 -5.89
N GLY A 701 -40.47 -3.94 -5.05
CA GLY A 701 -41.56 -4.65 -4.40
C GLY A 701 -42.31 -5.60 -5.33
N ASP A 702 -41.60 -6.27 -6.24
CA ASP A 702 -42.19 -7.22 -7.19
C ASP A 702 -41.84 -8.70 -6.90
N GLY A 703 -41.02 -8.94 -5.87
CA GLY A 703 -40.52 -10.24 -5.46
C GLY A 703 -39.19 -10.65 -6.10
N ARG A 704 -38.56 -9.78 -6.91
CA ARG A 704 -37.21 -9.98 -7.47
C ARG A 704 -36.22 -9.06 -6.77
N SER A 705 -34.95 -9.42 -6.84
CA SER A 705 -33.86 -8.54 -6.37
C SER A 705 -33.46 -7.53 -7.45
N ASP A 706 -33.28 -6.28 -7.02
CA ASP A 706 -32.79 -5.16 -7.82
C ASP A 706 -31.35 -4.81 -7.46
N ILE A 707 -30.68 -3.99 -8.28
CA ILE A 707 -29.29 -3.54 -8.03
C ILE A 707 -29.28 -2.06 -7.65
N LEU A 708 -28.74 -1.75 -6.47
CA LEU A 708 -28.37 -0.39 -6.09
C LEU A 708 -26.92 -0.11 -6.49
N TRP A 709 -26.69 1.01 -7.14
CA TRP A 709 -25.39 1.53 -7.56
C TRP A 709 -25.03 2.81 -6.80
N THR A 710 -23.74 3.06 -6.59
CA THR A 710 -23.20 4.32 -6.06
C THR A 710 -22.03 4.82 -6.90
N ASP A 711 -21.77 6.12 -6.85
CA ASP A 711 -20.55 6.74 -7.40
C ASP A 711 -19.69 7.36 -6.27
N PRO A 712 -18.46 7.86 -6.56
CA PRO A 712 -17.59 8.52 -5.58
C PRO A 712 -18.13 9.86 -5.06
N SER A 713 -19.11 10.47 -5.74
CA SER A 713 -19.82 11.67 -5.31
C SER A 713 -20.86 11.38 -4.22
N GLY A 714 -21.19 10.10 -3.99
CA GLY A 714 -22.26 9.65 -3.10
C GLY A 714 -23.65 9.71 -3.73
N ASP A 715 -23.73 9.81 -5.07
CA ASP A 715 -24.98 9.66 -5.81
C ASP A 715 -25.37 8.18 -5.93
N LEU A 716 -26.67 7.91 -6.01
CA LEU A 716 -27.24 6.57 -6.00
C LEU A 716 -28.19 6.38 -7.18
N ALA A 717 -28.10 5.22 -7.82
CA ALA A 717 -29.03 4.79 -8.86
C ALA A 717 -29.52 3.37 -8.57
N ALA A 718 -30.83 3.15 -8.62
CA ALA A 718 -31.43 1.82 -8.56
C ALA A 718 -31.73 1.32 -9.97
N TRP A 719 -31.39 0.08 -10.26
CA TRP A 719 -31.78 -0.64 -11.44
C TRP A 719 -32.82 -1.68 -11.05
N ILE A 720 -34.05 -1.46 -11.49
CA ILE A 720 -35.15 -2.40 -11.30
C ILE A 720 -35.01 -3.51 -12.35
N MET A 721 -35.03 -4.76 -11.92
CA MET A 721 -34.61 -5.92 -12.71
C MET A 721 -35.80 -6.84 -13.09
N ASP A 722 -35.74 -7.45 -14.27
CA ASP A 722 -36.63 -8.54 -14.70
C ASP A 722 -35.75 -9.72 -15.15
N GLY A 723 -35.44 -10.62 -14.21
CA GLY A 723 -34.40 -11.62 -14.40
C GLY A 723 -33.04 -10.95 -14.58
N THR A 724 -32.24 -11.48 -15.50
CA THR A 724 -30.92 -10.92 -15.81
C THR A 724 -30.96 -9.70 -16.74
N SER A 725 -32.06 -8.93 -16.77
CA SER A 725 -32.27 -7.77 -17.64
C SER A 725 -32.73 -6.56 -16.83
N VAL A 726 -32.27 -5.35 -17.18
CA VAL A 726 -32.75 -4.11 -16.56
C VAL A 726 -34.14 -3.77 -17.11
N ALA A 727 -35.15 -3.73 -16.25
CA ALA A 727 -36.51 -3.32 -16.57
C ALA A 727 -36.68 -1.79 -16.52
N SER A 728 -36.06 -1.12 -15.55
CA SER A 728 -35.98 0.35 -15.53
C SER A 728 -34.81 0.88 -14.70
N GLU A 729 -34.31 2.06 -15.06
CA GLU A 729 -33.24 2.76 -14.34
C GLU A 729 -33.82 3.97 -13.60
N LEU A 730 -33.49 4.09 -12.32
CA LEU A 730 -34.02 5.09 -11.40
C LEU A 730 -32.87 5.83 -10.71
N GLN A 731 -32.71 7.11 -11.03
CA GLN A 731 -31.78 8.00 -10.31
C GLN A 731 -32.44 8.44 -8.99
N LEU A 732 -31.80 8.15 -7.85
CA LEU A 732 -32.36 8.48 -6.53
C LEU A 732 -32.02 9.92 -6.17
N SER A 733 -33.04 10.76 -6.05
CA SER A 733 -32.89 12.14 -5.59
C SER A 733 -33.02 12.24 -4.07
N GLY A 734 -32.20 13.09 -3.45
CA GLY A 734 -32.11 13.19 -1.98
C GLY A 734 -31.00 12.34 -1.37
N THR A 735 -30.00 11.93 -2.16
CA THR A 735 -28.76 11.34 -1.64
C THR A 735 -28.03 12.32 -0.72
N PRO A 736 -27.40 11.86 0.38
CA PRO A 736 -26.67 12.75 1.29
C PRO A 736 -25.38 13.36 0.71
N GLY A 737 -24.93 12.89 -0.46
CA GLY A 737 -23.71 13.31 -1.13
C GLY A 737 -22.43 12.78 -0.48
N ALA A 738 -21.29 13.36 -0.90
CA ALA A 738 -19.96 12.88 -0.55
C ALA A 738 -19.74 12.74 0.97
N GLY A 739 -19.16 11.61 1.38
CA GLY A 739 -18.93 11.26 2.78
C GLY A 739 -20.03 10.41 3.43
N TRP A 740 -20.95 9.85 2.63
CA TRP A 740 -21.88 8.81 3.05
C TRP A 740 -21.67 7.53 2.25
N SER A 741 -21.88 6.38 2.88
CA SER A 741 -21.77 5.05 2.29
C SER A 741 -23.03 4.23 2.58
N VAL A 742 -23.45 3.41 1.62
CA VAL A 742 -24.48 2.38 1.85
C VAL A 742 -23.92 1.34 2.81
N VAL A 743 -24.73 0.95 3.81
CA VAL A 743 -24.45 -0.10 4.79
C VAL A 743 -25.21 -1.38 4.45
N GLY A 744 -26.41 -1.24 3.88
CA GLY A 744 -27.25 -2.37 3.51
C GLY A 744 -28.54 -1.93 2.82
N VAL A 745 -29.17 -2.90 2.17
CA VAL A 745 -30.42 -2.77 1.43
C VAL A 745 -31.35 -3.89 1.94
N GLY A 746 -32.55 -3.56 2.45
CA GLY A 746 -33.44 -4.49 3.15
C GLY A 746 -34.73 -3.85 3.68
N ASP A 747 -35.71 -4.63 4.12
CA ASP A 747 -37.06 -4.13 4.51
C ASP A 747 -37.08 -3.56 5.94
N LEU A 748 -36.43 -2.41 6.11
CA LEU A 748 -36.29 -1.71 7.39
C LEU A 748 -37.58 -1.00 7.84
N THR A 749 -38.50 -0.71 6.92
CA THR A 749 -39.81 -0.12 7.24
C THR A 749 -40.91 -1.15 7.49
N GLY A 750 -40.82 -2.33 6.89
CA GLY A 750 -41.79 -3.41 6.98
C GLY A 750 -42.94 -3.30 6.00
N ASP A 751 -42.69 -2.79 4.80
CA ASP A 751 -43.69 -2.69 3.72
C ASP A 751 -43.47 -3.72 2.59
N ALA A 752 -42.57 -4.68 2.82
CA ALA A 752 -42.11 -5.72 1.90
C ALA A 752 -41.32 -5.17 0.70
N LYS A 753 -40.57 -4.07 0.89
CA LYS A 753 -39.63 -3.52 -0.08
C LYS A 753 -38.29 -3.23 0.56
N ALA A 754 -37.23 -3.32 -0.22
CA ALA A 754 -35.90 -3.01 0.25
C ALA A 754 -35.67 -1.49 0.30
N ASP A 755 -35.51 -0.98 1.52
CA ASP A 755 -35.05 0.36 1.85
C ASP A 755 -33.51 0.43 1.87
N VAL A 756 -32.94 1.64 1.81
CA VAL A 756 -31.47 1.85 1.82
C VAL A 756 -31.02 2.45 3.14
N LEU A 757 -30.14 1.74 3.86
CA LEU A 757 -29.46 2.26 5.05
C LEU A 757 -28.12 2.90 4.66
N LEU A 758 -27.93 4.16 5.04
CA LEU A 758 -26.73 4.95 4.81
C LEU A 758 -26.04 5.30 6.13
N GLN A 759 -24.71 5.27 6.14
CA GLN A 759 -23.89 5.81 7.25
C GLN A 759 -22.97 6.92 6.74
N ASN A 760 -22.90 8.02 7.49
CA ASN A 760 -21.92 9.07 7.27
C ASN A 760 -20.56 8.61 7.79
N VAL A 761 -19.55 8.53 6.92
CA VAL A 761 -18.26 7.90 7.23
C VAL A 761 -17.43 8.69 8.26
N ALA A 762 -17.72 9.99 8.42
CA ALA A 762 -17.01 10.88 9.34
C ALA A 762 -17.66 11.01 10.73
N THR A 763 -19.00 10.91 10.81
CA THR A 763 -19.76 11.14 12.05
C THR A 763 -20.44 9.90 12.60
N GLY A 764 -20.54 8.81 11.82
CA GLY A 764 -21.29 7.61 12.16
C GLY A 764 -22.81 7.80 12.14
N ALA A 765 -23.32 9.00 11.79
CA ALA A 765 -24.75 9.27 11.67
C ALA A 765 -25.40 8.33 10.64
N LEU A 766 -26.65 7.93 10.90
CA LEU A 766 -27.39 7.00 10.06
C LEU A 766 -28.61 7.69 9.45
N ASP A 767 -28.82 7.46 8.16
CA ASP A 767 -30.01 7.87 7.42
C ASP A 767 -30.65 6.63 6.77
N LEU A 768 -31.97 6.55 6.85
CA LEU A 768 -32.78 5.56 6.14
C LEU A 768 -33.49 6.24 4.98
N LEU A 769 -33.25 5.77 3.76
CA LEU A 769 -34.04 6.11 2.58
C LEU A 769 -35.12 5.04 2.42
N ALA A 770 -36.35 5.37 2.81
CA ALA A 770 -37.49 4.50 2.59
C ALA A 770 -37.86 4.49 1.10
N MET A 771 -38.15 3.33 0.51
CA MET A 771 -38.34 3.18 -0.94
C MET A 771 -39.81 2.96 -1.34
N THR A 772 -40.18 3.40 -2.55
CA THR A 772 -41.51 3.15 -3.13
C THR A 772 -41.52 2.06 -4.22
N GLY A 773 -40.36 1.62 -4.69
CA GLY A 773 -40.18 0.95 -5.99
C GLY A 773 -40.16 1.89 -7.21
N ALA A 774 -40.36 3.19 -7.01
CA ALA A 774 -40.29 4.22 -8.07
C ALA A 774 -39.48 5.47 -7.65
N GLY A 775 -38.84 5.44 -6.49
CA GLY A 775 -38.13 6.57 -5.87
C GLY A 775 -38.11 6.51 -4.35
N VAL A 776 -37.37 7.42 -3.73
CA VAL A 776 -37.31 7.59 -2.27
C VAL A 776 -38.62 8.20 -1.75
N THR A 777 -39.28 7.52 -0.83
CA THR A 777 -40.50 7.94 -0.12
C THR A 777 -40.20 9.00 0.94
N SER A 778 -39.15 8.77 1.72
CA SER A 778 -38.69 9.65 2.80
C SER A 778 -37.25 9.36 3.18
N GLN A 779 -36.51 10.40 3.53
CA GLN A 779 -35.21 10.31 4.18
C GLN A 779 -35.40 10.56 5.69
N THR A 780 -34.95 9.63 6.53
CA THR A 780 -35.12 9.70 7.98
C THR A 780 -33.80 9.50 8.70
N ASN A 781 -33.34 10.52 9.43
CA ASN A 781 -32.16 10.39 10.29
C ASN A 781 -32.48 9.47 11.48
N LEU A 782 -31.79 8.34 11.57
CA LEU A 782 -32.00 7.34 12.62
C LEU A 782 -31.20 7.73 13.87
N THR A 783 -31.93 8.07 14.93
CA THR A 783 -31.35 8.42 16.24
C THR A 783 -31.47 7.25 17.23
N GLY A 784 -30.63 7.27 18.28
CA GLY A 784 -30.70 6.29 19.37
C GLY A 784 -29.87 5.00 19.14
N GLY A 785 -28.84 5.04 18.29
CA GLY A 785 -27.88 3.94 18.15
C GLY A 785 -27.01 3.69 19.41
N PRO A 786 -26.18 2.63 19.42
CA PRO A 786 -25.40 2.21 20.60
C PRO A 786 -24.33 3.20 21.09
N GLY A 787 -24.02 4.25 20.33
CA GLY A 787 -23.18 5.37 20.74
C GLY A 787 -21.86 5.47 19.98
N ALA A 788 -20.99 6.38 20.41
CA ALA A 788 -19.69 6.61 19.78
C ALA A 788 -18.80 5.34 19.83
N GLY A 789 -18.11 5.04 18.72
CA GLY A 789 -17.27 3.85 18.57
C GLY A 789 -17.95 2.68 17.85
N TRP A 790 -19.28 2.68 17.74
CA TRP A 790 -20.03 1.67 17.00
C TRP A 790 -20.32 2.12 15.56
N THR A 791 -20.13 1.23 14.60
CA THR A 791 -20.54 1.39 13.19
C THR A 791 -21.74 0.50 12.89
N ALA A 792 -22.65 0.97 12.03
CA ALA A 792 -23.61 0.07 11.42
C ALA A 792 -22.86 -0.73 10.36
N VAL A 793 -23.06 -2.04 10.34
CA VAL A 793 -22.34 -2.96 9.46
C VAL A 793 -23.26 -3.93 8.73
N GLY A 794 -24.58 -3.75 8.76
CA GLY A 794 -25.46 -4.62 7.97
C GLY A 794 -26.91 -4.54 8.41
N VAL A 795 -27.76 -5.26 7.67
CA VAL A 795 -29.20 -5.34 7.91
C VAL A 795 -29.67 -6.80 7.89
N GLY A 796 -30.83 -7.09 8.46
CA GLY A 796 -31.42 -8.43 8.43
C GLY A 796 -32.50 -8.69 9.48
N GLU A 797 -33.26 -9.75 9.27
CA GLU A 797 -34.38 -10.19 10.09
C GLU A 797 -33.91 -10.80 11.44
N PHE A 798 -33.54 -9.97 12.41
CA PHE A 798 -32.97 -10.47 13.67
C PHE A 798 -34.00 -10.88 14.74
N ASP A 799 -35.21 -10.33 14.72
CA ASP A 799 -36.17 -10.44 15.83
C ASP A 799 -37.38 -11.34 15.56
N GLY A 800 -37.53 -11.82 14.32
CA GLY A 800 -38.64 -12.64 13.81
C GLY A 800 -39.92 -11.84 13.56
N SER A 801 -39.83 -10.53 13.30
CA SER A 801 -41.00 -9.67 13.07
C SER A 801 -41.41 -9.56 11.60
N GLY A 802 -40.56 -9.95 10.66
CA GLY A 802 -40.74 -9.73 9.22
C GLY A 802 -40.35 -8.33 8.77
N ARG A 803 -39.34 -7.72 9.43
CA ARG A 803 -38.76 -6.41 9.17
C ARG A 803 -37.28 -6.42 9.55
N ASP A 804 -36.43 -5.95 8.66
CA ASP A 804 -35.00 -5.93 8.88
C ASP A 804 -34.59 -4.96 9.98
N GLY A 805 -33.77 -5.45 10.91
CA GLY A 805 -33.04 -4.65 11.87
C GLY A 805 -31.67 -4.24 11.35
N ILE A 806 -30.93 -3.50 12.18
CA ILE A 806 -29.56 -3.05 11.90
C ILE A 806 -28.58 -3.83 12.79
N LEU A 807 -27.53 -4.38 12.17
CA LEU A 807 -26.37 -4.91 12.86
C LEU A 807 -25.36 -3.79 13.12
N PHE A 808 -24.97 -3.62 14.37
CA PHE A 808 -23.90 -2.73 14.80
C PHE A 808 -22.70 -3.54 15.29
N ALA A 809 -21.50 -3.06 14.98
CA ALA A 809 -20.24 -3.60 15.47
C ALA A 809 -19.39 -2.53 16.17
N ASP A 810 -18.64 -2.92 17.19
CA ASP A 810 -17.60 -2.13 17.83
C ASP A 810 -16.24 -2.77 17.54
N ALA A 811 -15.48 -2.14 16.65
CA ALA A 811 -14.15 -2.61 16.25
C ALA A 811 -13.11 -2.58 17.38
N ALA A 812 -13.33 -1.76 18.43
CA ALA A 812 -12.41 -1.68 19.57
C ALA A 812 -12.62 -2.81 20.58
N THR A 813 -13.82 -3.39 20.68
CA THR A 813 -14.14 -4.46 21.63
C THR A 813 -14.45 -5.82 20.99
N GLY A 814 -14.70 -5.87 19.67
CA GLY A 814 -15.22 -7.06 18.99
C GLY A 814 -16.67 -7.38 19.36
N GLY A 815 -17.40 -6.40 19.92
CA GLY A 815 -18.82 -6.53 20.26
C GLY A 815 -19.72 -6.36 19.05
N ALA A 816 -20.85 -7.06 19.04
CA ALA A 816 -21.94 -6.82 18.10
C ALA A 816 -23.28 -6.63 18.83
N THR A 817 -24.16 -5.81 18.27
CA THR A 817 -25.52 -5.55 18.76
C THR A 817 -26.46 -5.46 17.57
N VAL A 818 -27.60 -6.14 17.64
CA VAL A 818 -28.69 -5.97 16.66
C VAL A 818 -29.74 -5.03 17.24
N ALA A 819 -30.42 -4.25 16.41
CA ALA A 819 -31.46 -3.34 16.84
C ALA A 819 -32.58 -3.24 15.80
N ALA A 820 -33.83 -3.20 16.25
CA ALA A 820 -34.97 -3.00 15.37
C ALA A 820 -35.15 -1.51 15.02
N VAL A 821 -35.74 -1.23 13.86
CA VAL A 821 -36.09 0.14 13.45
C VAL A 821 -37.58 0.39 13.69
N SER A 822 -37.94 1.57 14.20
CA SER A 822 -39.34 1.95 14.42
C SER A 822 -39.53 3.46 14.44
N HIS A 823 -40.45 3.97 13.62
CA HIS A 823 -40.95 5.35 13.68
C HIS A 823 -39.85 6.43 13.74
N GLY A 824 -38.77 6.26 12.97
CA GLY A 824 -37.65 7.21 12.89
C GLY A 824 -36.61 7.12 14.01
N GLY A 825 -36.56 6.01 14.74
CA GLY A 825 -35.53 5.73 15.72
C GLY A 825 -35.13 4.26 15.79
N ILE A 826 -33.96 4.03 16.39
CA ILE A 826 -33.44 2.70 16.70
C ILE A 826 -34.02 2.27 18.05
N VAL A 827 -34.59 1.06 18.10
CA VAL A 827 -35.30 0.52 19.26
C VAL A 827 -34.86 -0.93 19.52
N HIS A 828 -35.20 -1.48 20.69
CA HIS A 828 -34.99 -2.89 21.04
C HIS A 828 -33.58 -3.42 20.70
N GLN A 829 -32.55 -2.77 21.27
CA GLN A 829 -31.16 -3.21 21.11
C GLN A 829 -30.88 -4.50 21.89
N HIS A 830 -30.31 -5.50 21.22
CA HIS A 830 -29.90 -6.78 21.80
C HIS A 830 -28.44 -7.08 21.46
N ALA A 831 -27.60 -7.22 22.48
CA ALA A 831 -26.21 -7.65 22.31
C ALA A 831 -26.17 -9.07 21.74
N ILE A 832 -25.33 -9.29 20.72
CA ILE A 832 -25.06 -10.59 20.14
C ILE A 832 -23.74 -11.12 20.72
N THR A 833 -23.77 -12.35 21.22
CA THR A 833 -22.59 -13.01 21.79
C THR A 833 -21.60 -13.38 20.67
N SER A 834 -20.43 -12.73 20.64
CA SER A 834 -19.35 -13.06 19.71
C SER A 834 -18.63 -14.36 20.10
N PRO A 835 -17.87 -15.00 19.18
CA PRO A 835 -17.14 -16.23 19.48
C PRO A 835 -15.94 -16.06 20.43
N GLY A 836 -15.52 -14.82 20.69
CA GLY A 836 -14.37 -14.47 21.53
C GLY A 836 -13.48 -13.41 20.87
N ALA A 837 -12.37 -13.07 21.53
CA ALA A 837 -11.41 -12.11 21.00
C ALA A 837 -10.75 -12.65 19.69
N GLY A 838 -10.58 -11.77 18.70
CA GLY A 838 -10.03 -12.13 17.39
C GLY A 838 -11.06 -12.57 16.34
N TYR A 839 -12.36 -12.48 16.66
CA TYR A 839 -13.46 -12.58 15.71
C TYR A 839 -14.12 -11.23 15.49
N THR A 840 -14.37 -10.89 14.23
CA THR A 840 -15.24 -9.79 13.81
C THR A 840 -16.42 -10.36 13.02
N PRO A 841 -17.52 -9.61 12.84
CA PRO A 841 -18.50 -9.94 11.82
C PRO A 841 -17.79 -10.17 10.47
N SER A 842 -18.14 -11.25 9.78
CA SER A 842 -17.60 -11.60 8.46
C SER A 842 -18.05 -10.56 7.45
N VAL A 843 -17.24 -10.26 6.45
CA VAL A 843 -17.50 -9.13 5.54
C VAL A 843 -17.64 -9.57 4.09
N ALA A 844 -18.44 -8.83 3.33
CA ALA A 844 -18.58 -9.02 1.88
C ALA A 844 -17.32 -8.57 1.11
#